data_AF-A0A3D4EXF3-F1
#
_entry.id   AF-A0A3D4EXF3-F1
#
_cell.length_a   1.000
_cell.length_b   1.000
_cell.length_c   1.000
_cell.angle_alpha   90.00
_cell.angle_beta   90.00
_cell.angle_gamma   90.00
#
_symmetry.space_group_name_H-M   'P 1'
#
loop_
_entity.id
_entity.type
_entity.pdbx_description
1 polymer ?
#
loop_
_entity_poly.entity_id
_entity_poly.type
_entity_poly.pdbx_seq_one_letter_code
_entity_poly.pdbx_strand_id
1 'polypeptide(L)'
;MNVPKSSSFYFLRSFLSIIVIGTTAHADEISIAGIEAFHQGDSLDGDGSVLKAIDGSGLDMIDADDPSTWTIASTAWADDWQGFSSDNTGDNTWVVIDFGTPAAVLSTMYLWNVQEGNALDRGVKEFEVFHATNLALLPPVTGGTVTPYSFTSGGWTSIGDAELEMGTQFGDTGQAYNLSDAAGARYIGLKLKSNHGGNRTGFAEVAFSDVVDPDATTPGEPVPPDPPVEPGEGKVVPIAEVFAFHQGDSFDADGSALKIADGSGMAKIDPEDPSTWTISSTAWANDWQGFSADNSADNTWTIIDFGAPTIGLDQMYLWNVQETNALDRGTSTFDIYYATLPTVTIPVQSGAVTPYSFGGGGWTQLSTGNNLAQGIQSGDPGEVFDISGASGARYIGLHLTANHGGSRTGLAEVAITSEGAEAREDDDGDSLLNGWEKAYGFDPDSDQGDDGAAGDPDGDGLSNLEEQTAGTSPLLADSDGDGYRDEVETDTGVFVDLTNTGTSPIKNDTDNDGLLDGAEDNSAIFVDEDQSGSNPLKSDTDDDGLNDGYEVSNGLNPNDDGTTDTNNGAAGDPDSDNSGNLAEFQRGTDPQNDDSDEDGILDGYEDNTGIWVSATQTGTDPLDPDSDDDTLLDGVETNDGNFVGAGATGSNPNAHDTDSDGYFDEQELTGNTDPSDPSSKPQFPTPLGFWSFDDQGETVTADLSPNGNNGVVLGNATYVEGHSGIPGDFAIDLDGIDDAVTTSMTLDNIGEFTMAGWIRFPFDQANRSGLFGQNDILEFGFSAPSNVQLWSNPGGALNAPLSPSEDWVHIAFVGDSTGRTIFINGDAVATGAAATPLNASDFFFNIGGAGVFDATGNHFLGQINDVGVWEVSMGPPLIKGLADGTISPVPGLGGGSLEILSFSLADNQLSFVVGGTVAGTTYALEESDGLLDPWFELNDFVGAGGANKTTVTAPIFPPAVAKKFYRIRNLDDD
;
A
#
# COMPACT_ATOMS: atom_id res chain seq x y z
N MET A 1 -41.86 -20.71 50.98
CA MET A 1 -42.20 -20.27 52.34
C MET A 1 -41.34 -19.04 52.64
N ASN A 2 -41.98 -17.85 52.75
CA ASN A 2 -41.53 -16.57 53.32
C ASN A 2 -40.06 -16.07 53.23
N VAL A 3 -39.86 -15.02 52.39
CA VAL A 3 -39.34 -13.63 52.60
C VAL A 3 -38.05 -13.32 53.48
N PRO A 4 -37.41 -12.12 53.41
CA PRO A 4 -36.05 -11.87 52.84
C PRO A 4 -35.15 -10.96 53.76
N LYS A 5 -34.22 -10.17 53.16
CA LYS A 5 -33.41 -9.02 53.69
C LYS A 5 -32.06 -9.41 54.36
N SER A 6 -30.95 -8.66 54.30
CA SER A 6 -30.53 -7.43 53.61
C SER A 6 -29.06 -7.14 54.01
N SER A 7 -28.37 -6.29 53.23
CA SER A 7 -27.36 -5.30 53.66
C SER A 7 -25.87 -5.68 53.78
N SER A 8 -25.09 -5.12 52.82
CA SER A 8 -23.95 -4.19 52.99
C SER A 8 -22.57 -4.68 53.50
N PHE A 9 -21.61 -4.66 52.55
CA PHE A 9 -20.19 -4.23 52.59
C PHE A 9 -19.33 -4.39 53.86
N TYR A 10 -18.19 -5.09 53.75
CA TYR A 10 -16.81 -4.54 53.79
C TYR A 10 -15.72 -5.66 53.72
N PHE A 11 -14.84 -5.54 52.72
CA PHE A 11 -13.40 -5.91 52.63
C PHE A 11 -12.78 -7.04 53.49
N LEU A 12 -12.27 -8.09 52.82
CA LEU A 12 -10.87 -8.60 52.84
C LEU A 12 -10.84 -10.04 52.25
N ARG A 13 -10.32 -10.21 51.03
CA ARG A 13 -9.76 -11.48 50.55
C ARG A 13 -8.33 -11.16 50.11
N SER A 14 -7.35 -11.45 50.95
CA SER A 14 -6.50 -12.65 50.83
C SER A 14 -5.97 -12.79 49.40
N PHE A 15 -4.86 -12.10 49.14
CA PHE A 15 -3.99 -12.37 48.00
C PHE A 15 -3.50 -13.82 48.11
N LEU A 16 -3.92 -14.64 47.16
CA LEU A 16 -3.21 -15.85 46.80
C LEU A 16 -2.04 -15.38 45.94
N SER A 17 -0.82 -15.48 46.46
CA SER A 17 0.39 -15.29 45.67
C SER A 17 0.48 -16.43 44.66
N ILE A 18 -0.02 -16.18 43.45
CA ILE A 18 0.50 -16.86 42.27
C ILE A 18 1.86 -16.23 42.03
N ILE A 19 2.90 -17.05 42.14
CA ILE A 19 4.24 -16.72 41.65
C ILE A 19 4.08 -16.76 40.13
N VAL A 20 3.90 -15.59 39.52
CA VAL A 20 4.22 -15.40 38.10
C VAL A 20 5.73 -15.59 38.01
N ILE A 21 6.12 -16.67 37.34
CA ILE A 21 7.48 -16.83 36.85
C ILE A 21 7.63 -15.74 35.78
N GLY A 22 8.71 -14.96 35.89
CA GLY A 22 8.81 -13.60 35.35
C GLY A 22 8.26 -13.45 33.93
N THR A 23 7.39 -12.45 33.77
CA THR A 23 7.21 -11.81 32.47
C THR A 23 8.59 -11.28 32.06
N THR A 24 9.05 -11.72 30.90
CA THR A 24 9.97 -10.92 30.08
C THR A 24 9.40 -9.50 29.98
N ALA A 25 10.27 -8.50 30.02
CA ALA A 25 9.83 -7.14 29.69
C ALA A 25 9.27 -7.22 28.26
N HIS A 26 8.04 -6.75 28.06
CA HIS A 26 7.52 -6.54 26.71
C HIS A 26 8.35 -5.41 26.09
N ALA A 27 8.60 -5.50 24.79
CA ALA A 27 9.17 -4.42 24.01
C ALA A 27 8.21 -3.24 24.08
N ASP A 28 8.70 -2.04 24.45
CA ASP A 28 7.93 -0.82 24.23
C ASP A 28 8.49 -0.16 22.96
N GLU A 29 7.61 0.22 22.04
CA GLU A 29 7.96 1.02 20.86
C GLU A 29 8.58 2.37 21.27
N ILE A 30 9.62 2.81 20.56
CA ILE A 30 10.24 4.12 20.72
C ILE A 30 9.73 5.07 19.63
N SER A 31 8.89 6.02 20.04
CA SER A 31 8.30 6.99 19.10
C SER A 31 9.34 7.85 18.36
N ILE A 32 9.10 8.06 17.07
CA ILE A 32 9.87 8.92 16.18
C ILE A 32 9.24 10.32 16.15
N ALA A 33 10.05 11.38 16.13
CA ALA A 33 9.56 12.77 16.08
C ALA A 33 9.56 13.39 14.67
N GLY A 34 10.26 12.77 13.73
CA GLY A 34 10.26 13.14 12.32
C GLY A 34 11.34 12.41 11.53
N ILE A 35 11.16 12.36 10.22
CA ILE A 35 12.09 11.72 9.27
C ILE A 35 12.47 12.74 8.20
N GLU A 36 13.76 12.85 7.92
CA GLU A 36 14.33 13.64 6.84
C GLU A 36 14.97 12.66 5.85
N ALA A 37 14.38 12.51 4.68
CA ALA A 37 14.85 11.58 3.66
C ALA A 37 14.93 12.27 2.29
N PHE A 38 15.73 11.71 1.38
CA PHE A 38 15.90 12.29 0.05
C PHE A 38 15.61 11.29 -1.09
N HIS A 39 14.47 11.47 -1.80
CA HIS A 39 14.27 11.57 -3.28
C HIS A 39 12.77 11.38 -3.62
N GLN A 40 12.33 11.88 -4.80
CA GLN A 40 10.93 11.97 -5.28
C GLN A 40 10.07 10.75 -4.85
N GLY A 41 8.96 11.00 -4.16
CA GLY A 41 7.88 10.03 -3.91
C GLY A 41 6.80 10.16 -5.00
N ASP A 42 5.88 9.20 -5.07
CA ASP A 42 4.90 9.09 -6.17
C ASP A 42 3.84 10.19 -6.25
N SER A 43 3.85 11.15 -5.32
CA SER A 43 2.79 12.15 -5.26
C SER A 43 2.70 12.95 -6.56
N LEU A 44 1.49 12.91 -7.14
CA LEU A 44 1.08 13.63 -8.34
C LEU A 44 1.05 15.16 -8.15
N ASP A 45 1.36 15.68 -6.95
CA ASP A 45 1.42 17.11 -6.62
C ASP A 45 2.80 17.76 -6.84
N GLY A 46 3.88 16.98 -6.97
CA GLY A 46 5.20 17.47 -7.34
C GLY A 46 5.97 18.26 -6.28
N ASP A 47 5.60 18.21 -5.00
CA ASP A 47 6.36 18.89 -3.93
C ASP A 47 7.07 17.96 -2.92
N GLY A 48 6.69 16.66 -2.87
CA GLY A 48 7.33 15.69 -1.97
C GLY A 48 7.24 16.07 -0.49
N SER A 49 6.27 16.91 -0.13
CA SER A 49 5.99 17.27 1.25
C SER A 49 4.94 16.31 1.82
N VAL A 50 5.35 15.60 2.87
CA VAL A 50 4.62 14.52 3.54
C VAL A 50 4.57 13.20 2.74
N LEU A 51 5.73 12.59 2.55
CA LEU A 51 5.78 11.13 2.64
C LEU A 51 5.33 10.77 4.07
N LYS A 52 4.21 10.08 4.21
CA LYS A 52 3.72 9.54 5.49
C LYS A 52 4.44 8.26 5.90
N ALA A 53 5.43 7.83 5.14
CA ALA A 53 6.21 6.65 5.42
C ALA A 53 6.54 6.59 6.91
N ILE A 54 6.16 5.48 7.54
CA ILE A 54 6.51 5.17 8.92
C ILE A 54 5.50 5.71 9.94
N ASP A 55 4.23 5.36 9.76
CA ASP A 55 3.16 5.53 10.75
C ASP A 55 2.40 4.23 11.08
N GLY A 56 2.85 3.09 10.53
CA GLY A 56 2.18 1.79 10.67
C GLY A 56 1.00 1.58 9.72
N SER A 57 0.71 2.51 8.81
CA SER A 57 -0.32 2.30 7.78
C SER A 57 0.08 1.13 6.87
N GLY A 58 -0.83 0.18 6.70
CA GLY A 58 -0.56 -1.05 5.95
C GLY A 58 0.16 -2.16 6.74
N LEU A 59 0.30 -2.03 8.07
CA LEU A 59 0.72 -3.12 8.96
C LEU A 59 -0.44 -3.66 9.81
N ASP A 60 -0.46 -4.98 9.99
CA ASP A 60 -1.23 -5.66 11.02
C ASP A 60 -0.43 -5.64 12.32
N MET A 61 -0.92 -4.89 13.30
CA MET A 61 -0.23 -4.67 14.58
C MET A 61 -0.92 -5.43 15.71
N ILE A 62 -0.68 -6.74 15.79
CA ILE A 62 -1.26 -7.62 16.84
C ILE A 62 -1.02 -7.05 18.25
N ASP A 63 0.17 -6.48 18.49
CA ASP A 63 0.45 -5.64 19.66
C ASP A 63 1.09 -4.32 19.21
N ALA A 64 0.31 -3.24 19.20
CA ALA A 64 0.74 -1.90 18.76
C ALA A 64 1.87 -1.28 19.60
N ASP A 65 2.22 -1.84 20.76
CA ASP A 65 3.39 -1.38 21.54
C ASP A 65 4.64 -2.27 21.28
N ASP A 66 4.49 -3.42 20.61
CA ASP A 66 5.56 -4.39 20.35
C ASP A 66 5.78 -4.64 18.83
N PRO A 67 6.76 -3.95 18.22
CA PRO A 67 7.04 -4.08 16.80
C PRO A 67 7.49 -5.46 16.32
N SER A 68 7.86 -6.39 17.22
CA SER A 68 8.15 -7.77 16.82
C SER A 68 6.92 -8.55 16.36
N THR A 69 5.72 -8.00 16.63
CA THR A 69 4.45 -8.63 16.29
C THR A 69 3.81 -8.07 15.03
N TRP A 70 4.42 -7.08 14.39
CA TRP A 70 3.82 -6.37 13.25
C TRP A 70 4.15 -7.06 11.93
N THR A 71 3.14 -7.22 11.07
CA THR A 71 3.25 -7.84 9.74
C THR A 71 2.64 -6.95 8.68
N ILE A 72 2.97 -7.14 7.40
CA ILE A 72 2.38 -6.35 6.31
C ILE A 72 0.93 -6.80 6.05
N ALA A 73 -0.04 -5.89 6.12
CA ALA A 73 -1.48 -6.16 5.97
C ALA A 73 -2.01 -5.92 4.54
N SER A 74 -1.42 -4.99 3.79
CA SER A 74 -1.93 -4.59 2.47
C SER A 74 -0.84 -4.08 1.52
N THR A 75 -1.19 -3.73 0.27
CA THR A 75 -0.21 -3.14 -0.67
C THR A 75 0.22 -1.77 -0.15
N ALA A 76 1.37 -1.76 0.49
CA ALA A 76 2.09 -0.60 1.00
C ALA A 76 2.52 0.32 -0.18
N TRP A 77 1.54 1.01 -0.79
CA TRP A 77 1.71 1.74 -2.06
C TRP A 77 1.55 3.25 -1.89
N ALA A 78 0.61 3.71 -1.06
CA ALA A 78 0.18 5.11 -1.05
C ALA A 78 1.04 6.00 -0.13
N ASP A 79 1.67 5.40 0.89
CA ASP A 79 2.35 6.14 1.96
C ASP A 79 3.84 5.75 2.13
N ASP A 80 4.34 4.75 1.39
CA ASP A 80 5.68 4.16 1.53
C ASP A 80 6.85 5.03 1.04
N TRP A 81 8.03 4.80 1.64
CA TRP A 81 9.26 5.45 1.22
C TRP A 81 9.86 4.77 -0.03
N GLN A 82 9.64 5.34 -1.22
CA GLN A 82 10.28 4.90 -2.48
C GLN A 82 10.96 6.03 -3.25
N GLY A 83 12.23 5.85 -3.65
CA GLY A 83 12.95 6.80 -4.52
C GLY A 83 12.97 6.41 -6.01
N PHE A 84 12.82 7.38 -6.94
CA PHE A 84 12.82 7.14 -8.41
C PHE A 84 14.17 6.86 -9.10
N SER A 85 15.29 6.67 -8.38
CA SER A 85 16.57 6.41 -9.06
C SER A 85 17.41 5.34 -8.37
N SER A 86 17.87 4.37 -9.16
CA SER A 86 18.86 3.34 -8.79
C SER A 86 20.30 3.87 -8.66
N ASP A 87 20.53 5.19 -8.67
CA ASP A 87 21.86 5.76 -8.44
C ASP A 87 22.21 5.75 -6.95
N ASN A 88 22.39 4.56 -6.40
CA ASN A 88 22.93 4.33 -5.04
C ASN A 88 24.43 4.64 -4.96
N THR A 89 24.97 5.41 -5.92
CA THR A 89 26.36 5.85 -5.93
C THR A 89 26.51 7.24 -5.32
N GLY A 90 27.59 7.44 -4.57
CA GLY A 90 27.81 8.68 -3.85
C GLY A 90 27.01 8.75 -2.54
N ASP A 91 26.77 9.96 -2.06
CA ASP A 91 26.03 10.21 -0.82
C ASP A 91 24.60 10.67 -1.16
N ASN A 92 24.00 10.10 -2.21
CA ASN A 92 22.78 10.60 -2.86
C ASN A 92 21.48 9.95 -2.37
N THR A 93 21.55 8.74 -1.81
CA THR A 93 20.38 7.99 -1.29
C THR A 93 20.56 7.76 0.21
N TRP A 94 19.71 8.39 1.03
CA TRP A 94 19.86 8.37 2.48
C TRP A 94 18.56 8.73 3.20
N VAL A 95 18.44 8.25 4.44
CA VAL A 95 17.35 8.55 5.39
C VAL A 95 17.96 8.96 6.73
N VAL A 96 17.39 9.97 7.39
CA VAL A 96 17.72 10.40 8.75
C VAL A 96 16.45 10.42 9.58
N ILE A 97 16.44 9.63 10.65
CA ILE A 97 15.33 9.48 11.59
C ILE A 97 15.67 10.27 12.85
N ASP A 98 14.80 11.18 13.30
CA ASP A 98 14.96 12.00 14.50
C ASP A 98 13.95 11.58 15.58
N PHE A 99 14.42 11.08 16.72
CA PHE A 99 13.60 10.77 17.90
C PHE A 99 13.13 12.04 18.67
N GLY A 100 13.53 13.23 18.22
CA GLY A 100 13.23 14.54 18.81
C GLY A 100 14.05 14.83 20.08
N THR A 101 14.29 13.82 20.91
CA THR A 101 15.20 13.86 22.06
C THR A 101 16.06 12.60 22.10
N PRO A 102 17.25 12.62 22.73
CA PRO A 102 18.08 11.42 22.83
C PRO A 102 17.34 10.27 23.53
N ALA A 103 17.21 9.12 22.86
CA ALA A 103 16.63 7.91 23.39
C ALA A 103 17.57 7.32 24.46
N ALA A 104 17.13 7.29 25.72
CA ALA A 104 17.98 6.83 26.83
C ALA A 104 18.31 5.34 26.75
N VAL A 105 17.43 4.57 26.12
CA VAL A 105 17.55 3.14 25.79
C VAL A 105 17.10 3.01 24.34
N LEU A 106 17.85 2.27 23.54
CA LEU A 106 17.58 1.93 22.15
C LEU A 106 18.29 0.60 21.90
N SER A 107 17.55 -0.42 21.47
CA SER A 107 18.03 -1.79 21.45
C SER A 107 17.85 -2.45 20.09
N THR A 108 16.66 -2.37 19.50
CA THR A 108 16.36 -2.98 18.19
C THR A 108 15.71 -1.98 17.23
N MET A 109 16.02 -2.11 15.94
CA MET A 109 15.30 -1.49 14.82
C MET A 109 14.68 -2.60 13.97
N TYR A 110 13.43 -2.45 13.58
CA TYR A 110 12.73 -3.35 12.65
C TYR A 110 12.55 -2.61 11.33
N LEU A 111 12.84 -3.26 10.21
CA LEU A 111 12.62 -2.73 8.86
C LEU A 111 11.79 -3.69 8.04
N TRP A 112 10.82 -3.16 7.30
CA TRP A 112 10.04 -3.90 6.31
C TRP A 112 10.39 -3.40 4.92
N ASN A 113 10.57 -4.31 3.97
CA ASN A 113 10.87 -3.94 2.60
C ASN A 113 9.59 -3.68 1.79
N VAL A 114 9.73 -2.99 0.66
CA VAL A 114 8.60 -2.66 -0.23
C VAL A 114 7.97 -3.95 -0.78
N GLN A 115 6.64 -4.06 -0.67
CA GLN A 115 5.87 -5.17 -1.22
C GLN A 115 4.83 -4.68 -2.22
N GLU A 116 5.17 -4.82 -3.50
CA GLU A 116 4.23 -4.62 -4.61
C GLU A 116 4.13 -5.91 -5.40
N GLY A 117 2.93 -6.48 -5.54
CA GLY A 117 2.71 -7.72 -6.31
C GLY A 117 3.13 -7.66 -7.79
N ASN A 118 3.52 -6.48 -8.31
CA ASN A 118 4.06 -6.28 -9.65
C ASN A 118 5.48 -5.70 -9.67
N ALA A 119 6.15 -5.53 -8.53
CA ALA A 119 7.47 -4.88 -8.44
C ALA A 119 8.22 -5.09 -7.11
N LEU A 120 8.42 -6.36 -6.70
CA LEU A 120 9.17 -6.75 -5.50
C LEU A 120 10.66 -6.33 -5.52
N ASP A 121 11.21 -6.04 -6.71
CA ASP A 121 12.63 -5.68 -6.93
C ASP A 121 13.00 -4.22 -6.54
N ARG A 122 12.03 -3.43 -6.06
CA ARG A 122 12.19 -2.00 -5.72
C ARG A 122 12.73 -1.75 -4.31
N GLY A 123 12.74 -2.77 -3.46
CA GLY A 123 13.20 -2.69 -2.08
C GLY A 123 14.71 -2.45 -1.92
N VAL A 124 15.13 -1.86 -0.79
CA VAL A 124 16.54 -1.74 -0.43
C VAL A 124 17.12 -3.12 -0.16
N LYS A 125 18.36 -3.36 -0.64
CA LYS A 125 19.10 -4.61 -0.40
C LYS A 125 20.21 -4.37 0.61
N GLU A 126 21.19 -3.54 0.26
CA GLU A 126 22.28 -3.20 1.19
C GLU A 126 22.17 -1.76 1.70
N PHE A 127 22.45 -1.56 2.99
CA PHE A 127 22.51 -0.24 3.61
C PHE A 127 23.59 -0.17 4.71
N GLU A 128 24.01 1.03 5.10
CA GLU A 128 24.93 1.28 6.21
C GLU A 128 24.23 2.11 7.28
N VAL A 129 24.33 1.67 8.54
CA VAL A 129 23.66 2.29 9.68
C VAL A 129 24.60 3.22 10.44
N PHE A 130 24.09 4.40 10.78
CA PHE A 130 24.78 5.44 11.54
C PHE A 130 23.93 5.93 12.72
N HIS A 131 24.58 6.43 13.76
CA HIS A 131 23.90 7.10 14.87
C HIS A 131 24.60 8.39 15.30
N ALA A 132 23.82 9.33 15.86
CA ALA A 132 24.34 10.57 16.43
C ALA A 132 23.46 11.11 17.57
N THR A 133 24.08 11.65 18.62
CA THR A 133 23.36 12.42 19.66
C THR A 133 23.10 13.86 19.23
N ASN A 134 23.98 14.43 18.40
CA ASN A 134 23.85 15.78 17.87
C ASN A 134 24.60 15.90 16.54
N LEU A 135 23.98 16.56 15.56
CA LEU A 135 24.56 16.71 14.23
C LEU A 135 25.40 17.99 14.13
N ALA A 136 26.59 17.86 13.56
CA ALA A 136 27.44 19.00 13.18
C ALA A 136 26.96 19.65 11.88
N LEU A 137 26.26 18.89 11.04
CA LEU A 137 25.61 19.31 9.80
C LEU A 137 24.22 18.68 9.77
N LEU A 138 23.18 19.49 9.85
CA LEU A 138 21.80 19.02 9.73
C LEU A 138 21.55 18.50 8.30
N PRO A 139 20.70 17.47 8.14
CA PRO A 139 20.26 17.04 6.81
C PRO A 139 19.59 18.22 6.07
N PRO A 140 19.72 18.27 4.73
CA PRO A 140 18.90 19.15 3.90
C PRO A 140 17.41 18.85 4.15
N VAL A 141 16.58 19.89 4.14
CA VAL A 141 15.12 19.74 4.16
C VAL A 141 14.67 19.10 2.85
N THR A 142 13.70 18.19 2.91
CA THR A 142 13.09 17.54 1.74
C THR A 142 12.69 18.54 0.65
N GLY A 143 12.97 18.21 -0.61
CA GLY A 143 12.60 19.02 -1.77
C GLY A 143 12.97 18.35 -3.09
N GLY A 144 12.40 18.80 -4.21
CA GLY A 144 12.49 18.12 -5.51
C GLY A 144 13.86 18.07 -6.22
N THR A 145 15.00 18.24 -5.53
CA THR A 145 16.35 18.19 -6.15
C THR A 145 17.36 17.37 -5.33
N VAL A 146 18.04 16.41 -5.99
CA VAL A 146 19.10 15.56 -5.42
C VAL A 146 20.18 16.34 -4.68
N THR A 147 20.15 16.24 -3.35
CA THR A 147 21.13 16.85 -2.47
C THR A 147 21.93 15.76 -1.74
N PRO A 148 23.22 15.56 -2.10
CA PRO A 148 24.06 14.59 -1.44
C PRO A 148 24.27 14.93 0.04
N TYR A 149 24.19 13.95 0.94
CA TYR A 149 24.43 14.11 2.37
C TYR A 149 25.45 13.11 2.90
N SER A 150 26.62 13.62 3.32
CA SER A 150 27.72 12.76 3.78
C SER A 150 27.72 12.55 5.29
N PHE A 151 27.37 11.33 5.72
CA PHE A 151 27.43 10.89 7.11
C PHE A 151 28.86 11.03 7.71
N THR A 152 29.90 10.91 6.89
CA THR A 152 31.31 11.03 7.33
C THR A 152 31.71 12.42 7.84
N SER A 153 30.91 13.45 7.55
CA SER A 153 31.22 14.86 7.89
C SER A 153 30.27 15.48 8.93
N GLY A 154 29.18 14.78 9.26
CA GLY A 154 28.06 15.30 10.05
C GLY A 154 28.11 15.04 11.56
N GLY A 155 29.17 14.42 12.08
CA GLY A 155 29.24 14.04 13.50
C GLY A 155 28.60 12.68 13.83
N TRP A 156 28.36 11.86 12.80
CA TRP A 156 27.85 10.51 12.89
C TRP A 156 28.92 9.50 13.33
N THR A 157 28.47 8.44 13.99
CA THR A 157 29.25 7.24 14.25
C THR A 157 28.61 6.10 13.46
N SER A 158 29.41 5.40 12.64
CA SER A 158 28.94 4.21 11.89
C SER A 158 28.81 3.04 12.86
N ILE A 159 27.71 2.31 12.75
CA ILE A 159 27.47 1.03 13.42
C ILE A 159 27.98 -0.08 12.50
N GLY A 160 27.55 -0.07 11.23
CA GLY A 160 28.08 -0.95 10.19
C GLY A 160 27.10 -1.18 9.04
N ASP A 161 27.52 -2.02 8.09
CA ASP A 161 26.70 -2.48 6.96
C ASP A 161 25.65 -3.50 7.41
N ALA A 162 24.50 -3.50 6.74
CA ALA A 162 23.42 -4.46 6.92
C ALA A 162 22.74 -4.74 5.58
N GLU A 163 22.02 -5.86 5.52
CA GLU A 163 21.20 -6.26 4.37
C GLU A 163 19.74 -6.41 4.79
N LEU A 164 18.83 -6.03 3.90
CA LEU A 164 17.38 -6.20 4.02
C LEU A 164 16.91 -7.14 2.91
N GLU A 165 16.26 -8.23 3.29
CA GLU A 165 15.64 -9.21 2.39
C GLU A 165 14.53 -8.57 1.58
N MET A 166 14.26 -9.13 0.40
CA MET A 166 13.20 -8.67 -0.48
C MET A 166 11.85 -9.02 0.17
N GLY A 167 10.89 -8.09 0.18
CA GLY A 167 9.54 -8.40 0.60
C GLY A 167 8.89 -9.35 -0.40
N THR A 168 8.14 -10.35 0.09
CA THR A 168 7.62 -11.44 -0.73
C THR A 168 6.09 -11.48 -0.78
N GLN A 169 5.41 -11.23 0.35
CA GLN A 169 3.96 -11.34 0.46
C GLN A 169 3.38 -10.59 1.66
N PHE A 170 2.05 -10.40 1.67
CA PHE A 170 1.34 -10.00 2.89
C PHE A 170 1.60 -11.02 4.00
N GLY A 171 1.71 -10.53 5.24
CA GLY A 171 2.11 -11.31 6.40
C GLY A 171 3.61 -11.33 6.70
N ASP A 172 4.49 -10.76 5.84
CA ASP A 172 5.93 -10.72 6.17
C ASP A 172 6.18 -9.90 7.45
N THR A 173 6.99 -10.47 8.34
CA THR A 173 7.47 -9.83 9.58
C THR A 173 8.65 -8.89 9.33
N GLY A 174 8.86 -7.92 10.22
CA GLY A 174 9.97 -6.97 10.10
C GLY A 174 11.31 -7.61 10.42
N GLN A 175 12.33 -7.32 9.62
CA GLN A 175 13.68 -7.79 9.92
C GLN A 175 14.30 -6.94 11.04
N ALA A 176 14.78 -7.62 12.09
CA ALA A 176 15.32 -7.00 13.28
C ALA A 176 16.84 -6.75 13.20
N TYR A 177 17.26 -5.56 13.66
CA TYR A 177 18.64 -5.11 13.69
C TYR A 177 19.03 -4.58 15.07
N ASN A 178 20.16 -5.02 15.62
CA ASN A 178 20.64 -4.66 16.94
C ASN A 178 21.31 -3.28 16.92
N LEU A 179 20.69 -2.32 17.62
CA LEU A 179 21.16 -0.95 17.78
C LEU A 179 21.55 -0.61 19.22
N SER A 180 21.85 -1.61 20.06
CA SER A 180 22.20 -1.41 21.47
C SER A 180 23.36 -0.43 21.68
N ASP A 181 24.31 -0.37 20.74
CA ASP A 181 25.45 0.55 20.76
C ASP A 181 25.08 2.01 20.44
N ALA A 182 23.88 2.24 19.90
CA ALA A 182 23.32 3.56 19.65
C ALA A 182 22.51 4.13 20.83
N ALA A 183 22.47 3.48 21.99
CA ALA A 183 21.81 4.01 23.19
C ALA A 183 22.31 5.44 23.53
N GLY A 184 21.39 6.39 23.66
CA GLY A 184 21.68 7.82 23.83
C GLY A 184 21.80 8.59 22.52
N ALA A 185 21.56 7.96 21.36
CA ALA A 185 21.38 8.65 20.09
C ALA A 185 20.06 9.43 20.07
N ARG A 186 20.06 10.55 19.34
CA ARG A 186 18.84 11.26 18.95
C ARG A 186 18.48 10.94 17.49
N TYR A 187 19.50 10.67 16.68
CA TYR A 187 19.36 10.44 15.26
C TYR A 187 19.88 9.05 14.88
N ILE A 188 19.13 8.36 14.03
CA ILE A 188 19.59 7.22 13.25
C ILE A 188 19.67 7.63 11.79
N GLY A 189 20.71 7.19 11.09
CA GLY A 189 20.96 7.50 9.70
C GLY A 189 21.16 6.23 8.91
N LEU A 190 20.44 6.08 7.80
CA LEU A 190 20.60 4.96 6.87
C LEU A 190 21.18 5.51 5.57
N LYS A 191 22.31 4.97 5.16
CA LYS A 191 22.88 5.21 3.83
C LYS A 191 22.61 4.00 2.96
N LEU A 192 21.85 4.16 1.89
CA LEU A 192 21.46 3.02 1.06
C LEU A 192 22.48 2.80 -0.05
N LYS A 193 22.88 1.54 -0.24
CA LYS A 193 23.99 1.15 -1.11
C LYS A 193 23.51 0.38 -2.35
N SER A 194 22.43 -0.40 -2.23
CA SER A 194 21.86 -1.17 -3.35
C SER A 194 20.38 -1.49 -3.13
N ASN A 195 19.73 -2.00 -4.17
CA ASN A 195 18.37 -2.54 -4.18
C ASN A 195 18.35 -3.95 -4.81
N HIS A 196 17.20 -4.59 -4.82
CA HIS A 196 17.01 -5.95 -5.37
C HIS A 196 16.88 -6.00 -6.91
N GLY A 197 17.48 -5.05 -7.63
CA GLY A 197 17.56 -5.07 -9.10
C GLY A 197 16.59 -4.14 -9.84
N GLY A 198 15.63 -3.52 -9.14
CA GLY A 198 14.66 -2.59 -9.73
C GLY A 198 15.20 -1.19 -10.05
N ASN A 199 14.35 -0.34 -10.61
CA ASN A 199 14.71 1.06 -10.93
C ASN A 199 14.46 2.04 -9.76
N ARG A 200 13.93 1.54 -8.64
CA ARG A 200 13.62 2.31 -7.43
C ARG A 200 14.31 1.70 -6.23
N THR A 201 14.58 2.50 -5.21
CA THR A 201 15.16 2.03 -3.93
C THR A 201 14.35 2.65 -2.80
N GLY A 202 13.84 1.81 -1.91
CA GLY A 202 12.85 2.15 -0.90
C GLY A 202 12.79 1.11 0.23
N PHE A 203 12.09 1.39 1.31
CA PHE A 203 11.64 0.42 2.30
C PHE A 203 10.23 0.85 2.73
N ALA A 204 9.40 -0.11 3.14
CA ALA A 204 8.01 0.16 3.49
C ALA A 204 7.95 0.92 4.82
N GLU A 205 8.37 0.26 5.90
CA GLU A 205 8.16 0.74 7.28
C GLU A 205 9.44 0.57 8.15
N VAL A 206 9.56 1.35 9.23
CA VAL A 206 10.62 1.20 10.25
C VAL A 206 10.12 1.43 11.67
N ALA A 207 10.44 0.53 12.60
CA ALA A 207 10.09 0.69 14.01
C ALA A 207 11.32 0.54 14.91
N PHE A 208 11.23 1.02 16.15
CA PHE A 208 12.32 0.93 17.13
C PHE A 208 11.81 0.44 18.47
N SER A 209 12.62 -0.35 19.17
CA SER A 209 12.30 -0.88 20.50
C SER A 209 13.43 -0.66 21.51
N ASP A 210 13.05 -0.54 22.78
CA ASP A 210 13.97 -0.51 23.91
C ASP A 210 14.41 -1.90 24.41
N VAL A 211 13.83 -2.97 23.88
CA VAL A 211 14.19 -4.37 24.16
C VAL A 211 15.05 -4.95 23.02
N VAL A 212 16.00 -5.81 23.39
CA VAL A 212 16.82 -6.55 22.42
C VAL A 212 16.01 -7.75 21.94
N ASP A 213 15.68 -7.74 20.67
CA ASP A 213 15.17 -8.90 19.94
C ASP A 213 16.28 -9.98 19.87
N PRO A 214 16.00 -11.24 20.25
CA PRO A 214 16.98 -12.32 20.24
C PRO A 214 17.51 -12.67 18.84
N ASP A 215 16.73 -12.40 17.80
CA ASP A 215 17.00 -12.72 16.40
C ASP A 215 17.54 -11.50 15.62
N ALA A 216 17.70 -10.35 16.30
CA ALA A 216 18.26 -9.15 15.70
C ALA A 216 19.69 -9.35 15.17
N THR A 217 19.86 -9.10 13.87
CA THR A 217 21.15 -9.08 13.20
C THR A 217 21.97 -7.87 13.68
N THR A 218 23.28 -8.00 13.84
CA THR A 218 24.12 -6.86 14.28
C THR A 218 24.75 -6.17 13.07
N PRO A 219 24.39 -4.92 12.75
CA PRO A 219 25.00 -4.19 11.63
C PRO A 219 26.52 -4.11 11.80
N GLY A 220 27.27 -4.44 10.74
CA GLY A 220 28.73 -4.47 10.73
C GLY A 220 29.38 -5.77 11.17
N GLU A 221 28.61 -6.72 11.73
CA GLU A 221 29.03 -8.13 11.72
C GLU A 221 28.74 -8.69 10.32
N PRO A 222 29.65 -9.47 9.73
CA PRO A 222 29.34 -10.16 8.49
C PRO A 222 28.12 -11.05 8.74
N VAL A 223 27.07 -10.85 7.94
CA VAL A 223 26.03 -11.85 7.74
C VAL A 223 26.77 -13.19 7.55
N PRO A 224 26.41 -14.28 8.26
CA PRO A 224 26.93 -15.59 7.91
C PRO A 224 26.81 -15.71 6.40
N PRO A 225 27.87 -16.06 5.66
CA PRO A 225 27.74 -16.17 4.23
C PRO A 225 26.52 -17.06 3.97
N ASP A 226 25.66 -16.63 3.04
CA ASP A 226 24.73 -17.54 2.40
C ASP A 226 25.46 -18.86 2.13
N PRO A 227 24.77 -20.02 2.22
CA PRO A 227 25.35 -21.26 1.72
C PRO A 227 26.03 -20.94 0.39
N PRO A 228 27.31 -21.32 0.24
CA PRO A 228 28.21 -20.69 -0.73
C PRO A 228 27.53 -20.62 -2.08
N VAL A 229 27.44 -19.41 -2.64
CA VAL A 229 27.06 -19.18 -4.03
C VAL A 229 27.78 -20.22 -4.89
N GLU A 230 27.00 -21.10 -5.50
CA GLU A 230 27.41 -22.08 -6.49
C GLU A 230 28.47 -21.46 -7.43
N PRO A 231 29.73 -21.93 -7.43
CA PRO A 231 30.77 -21.50 -8.35
C PRO A 231 30.53 -22.22 -9.68
N GLY A 232 29.54 -21.69 -10.37
CA GLY A 232 29.20 -22.11 -11.71
C GLY A 232 28.65 -20.99 -12.56
N GLU A 233 28.67 -19.72 -12.12
CA GLU A 233 28.01 -18.61 -12.83
C GLU A 233 28.24 -18.68 -14.35
N GLY A 234 27.25 -19.26 -15.01
CA GLY A 234 27.13 -19.31 -16.42
C GLY A 234 26.71 -17.92 -16.84
N LYS A 235 27.65 -16.96 -16.91
CA LYS A 235 27.31 -15.57 -17.22
C LYS A 235 26.38 -15.50 -18.41
N VAL A 236 25.30 -14.75 -18.26
CA VAL A 236 24.36 -14.50 -19.36
C VAL A 236 25.14 -13.96 -20.54
N VAL A 237 25.11 -14.71 -21.64
CA VAL A 237 25.79 -14.35 -22.88
C VAL A 237 25.01 -13.19 -23.50
N PRO A 238 25.63 -12.00 -23.68
CA PRO A 238 24.94 -10.89 -24.31
C PRO A 238 24.54 -11.25 -25.75
N ILE A 239 23.24 -11.16 -26.03
CA ILE A 239 22.69 -11.36 -27.37
C ILE A 239 22.85 -10.06 -28.16
N ALA A 240 23.59 -10.10 -29.26
CA ALA A 240 23.89 -8.90 -30.04
C ALA A 240 22.75 -8.53 -31.00
N GLU A 241 22.09 -9.53 -31.58
CA GLU A 241 20.96 -9.34 -32.49
C GLU A 241 20.11 -10.61 -32.54
N VAL A 242 18.79 -10.47 -32.62
CA VAL A 242 17.87 -11.59 -32.89
C VAL A 242 17.27 -11.39 -34.28
N PHE A 243 17.42 -12.35 -35.18
CA PHE A 243 16.79 -12.38 -36.49
C PHE A 243 15.58 -13.31 -36.48
N ALA A 244 14.38 -12.76 -36.55
CA ALA A 244 13.13 -13.52 -36.64
C ALA A 244 12.33 -13.15 -37.89
N PHE A 245 11.33 -13.98 -38.25
CA PHE A 245 10.58 -13.80 -39.49
C PHE A 245 9.03 -13.82 -39.35
N HIS A 246 8.42 -12.63 -39.55
CA HIS A 246 7.02 -12.24 -39.85
C HIS A 246 6.10 -11.60 -38.80
N GLN A 247 5.23 -10.69 -39.32
CA GLN A 247 4.20 -9.80 -38.73
C GLN A 247 3.66 -10.20 -37.36
N GLY A 248 3.72 -9.28 -36.40
CA GLY A 248 2.85 -9.21 -35.23
C GLY A 248 1.62 -8.31 -35.48
N ASP A 249 0.85 -8.04 -34.43
CA ASP A 249 -0.49 -7.42 -34.50
C ASP A 249 -0.55 -5.92 -34.83
N SER A 250 0.59 -5.24 -35.03
CA SER A 250 0.63 -3.82 -35.36
C SER A 250 1.05 -3.56 -36.82
N PHE A 251 0.33 -2.63 -37.47
CA PHE A 251 0.48 -2.27 -38.89
C PHE A 251 1.63 -1.26 -39.16
N ASP A 252 2.55 -1.06 -38.23
CA ASP A 252 3.82 -0.40 -38.44
C ASP A 252 4.80 -1.37 -39.12
N ALA A 253 5.44 -0.92 -40.19
CA ALA A 253 6.15 -1.77 -41.15
C ALA A 253 7.56 -2.17 -40.67
N ASP A 254 7.75 -2.17 -39.37
CA ASP A 254 9.00 -2.29 -38.65
C ASP A 254 8.62 -3.09 -37.41
N GLY A 255 8.68 -4.43 -37.54
CA GLY A 255 8.28 -5.38 -36.49
C GLY A 255 8.83 -4.91 -35.15
N SER A 256 7.95 -4.35 -34.34
CA SER A 256 8.25 -3.65 -33.11
C SER A 256 9.19 -4.51 -32.27
N ALA A 257 10.33 -3.88 -31.95
CA ALA A 257 11.45 -4.34 -31.13
C ALA A 257 11.35 -5.76 -30.58
N LEU A 258 12.27 -6.63 -30.99
CA LEU A 258 12.45 -7.95 -30.40
C LEU A 258 12.78 -7.77 -28.91
N LYS A 259 11.80 -8.12 -28.07
CA LYS A 259 11.94 -8.15 -26.63
C LYS A 259 12.36 -9.50 -26.08
N ILE A 260 12.29 -10.54 -26.91
CA ILE A 260 12.53 -11.94 -26.53
C ILE A 260 13.94 -12.27 -26.00
N ALA A 261 14.81 -11.30 -25.78
CA ALA A 261 16.14 -11.46 -25.23
C ALA A 261 16.56 -10.25 -24.38
N ASP A 262 15.62 -9.34 -24.10
CA ASP A 262 15.88 -8.12 -23.33
C ASP A 262 15.40 -8.22 -21.87
N GLY A 263 14.75 -9.34 -21.52
CA GLY A 263 14.23 -9.62 -20.19
C GLY A 263 13.02 -8.79 -19.80
N SER A 264 12.38 -8.08 -20.72
CA SER A 264 11.19 -7.29 -20.40
C SER A 264 10.00 -8.20 -20.10
N GLY A 265 9.46 -8.10 -18.88
CA GLY A 265 8.40 -9.01 -18.40
C GLY A 265 8.91 -10.26 -17.68
N MET A 266 10.20 -10.31 -17.32
CA MET A 266 10.79 -11.29 -16.42
C MET A 266 11.03 -10.70 -15.03
N ALA A 267 10.76 -11.45 -13.96
CA ALA A 267 11.38 -11.25 -12.66
C ALA A 267 12.74 -11.95 -12.70
N LYS A 268 13.80 -11.28 -12.24
CA LYS A 268 15.18 -11.78 -12.30
C LYS A 268 15.82 -11.67 -10.94
N ILE A 269 15.58 -12.67 -10.10
CA ILE A 269 16.13 -12.71 -8.73
C ILE A 269 17.67 -12.59 -8.79
N ASP A 270 18.29 -13.29 -9.74
CA ASP A 270 19.68 -13.05 -10.14
C ASP A 270 19.76 -12.71 -11.65
N PRO A 271 20.07 -11.46 -12.03
CA PRO A 271 20.21 -11.04 -13.43
C PRO A 271 21.34 -11.72 -14.22
N GLU A 272 22.24 -12.45 -13.56
CA GLU A 272 23.30 -13.23 -14.20
C GLU A 272 23.01 -14.74 -14.19
N ASP A 273 21.94 -15.18 -13.52
CA ASP A 273 21.46 -16.57 -13.54
C ASP A 273 20.00 -16.68 -14.01
N PRO A 274 19.79 -17.09 -15.28
CA PRO A 274 18.47 -17.31 -15.84
C PRO A 274 17.63 -18.41 -15.18
N SER A 275 18.22 -19.30 -14.38
CA SER A 275 17.46 -20.31 -13.62
C SER A 275 16.49 -19.66 -12.62
N THR A 276 16.88 -18.49 -12.13
CA THR A 276 16.11 -17.69 -11.18
C THR A 276 15.08 -16.77 -11.84
N TRP A 277 14.97 -16.81 -13.17
CA TRP A 277 14.08 -15.91 -13.90
C TRP A 277 12.71 -16.53 -14.10
N THR A 278 11.66 -15.78 -13.75
CA THR A 278 10.27 -16.20 -13.92
C THR A 278 9.49 -15.14 -14.67
N ILE A 279 8.38 -15.51 -15.32
CA ILE A 279 7.53 -14.52 -15.99
C ILE A 279 6.90 -13.61 -14.94
N SER A 280 7.06 -12.29 -15.07
CA SER A 280 6.47 -11.29 -14.17
C SER A 280 5.28 -10.54 -14.78
N SER A 281 4.96 -10.80 -16.04
CA SER A 281 3.79 -10.21 -16.69
C SER A 281 3.26 -11.07 -17.84
N THR A 282 1.95 -11.27 -17.91
CA THR A 282 1.27 -11.97 -19.03
C THR A 282 0.90 -11.02 -20.18
N ALA A 283 1.66 -9.91 -20.32
CA ALA A 283 1.32 -8.84 -21.25
C ALA A 283 1.85 -9.13 -22.66
N TRP A 284 0.94 -9.16 -23.64
CA TRP A 284 1.20 -9.42 -25.07
C TRP A 284 2.34 -8.63 -25.72
N ALA A 285 2.72 -7.48 -25.13
CA ALA A 285 3.74 -6.59 -25.67
C ALA A 285 5.17 -7.10 -25.46
N ASN A 286 5.38 -8.16 -24.69
CA ASN A 286 6.68 -8.76 -24.42
C ASN A 286 6.91 -10.07 -25.21
N ASP A 287 5.85 -10.64 -25.80
CA ASP A 287 5.92 -11.90 -26.52
C ASP A 287 6.25 -11.75 -28.02
N TRP A 288 6.96 -12.73 -28.57
CA TRP A 288 7.07 -12.92 -30.01
C TRP A 288 6.02 -13.92 -30.52
N GLN A 289 5.24 -13.52 -31.53
CA GLN A 289 4.20 -14.38 -32.12
C GLN A 289 4.15 -14.29 -33.65
N GLY A 290 4.15 -15.44 -34.32
CA GLY A 290 3.94 -15.57 -35.77
C GLY A 290 2.55 -16.12 -36.13
N PHE A 291 1.96 -15.67 -37.25
CA PHE A 291 0.58 -16.01 -37.69
C PHE A 291 0.35 -17.43 -38.29
N SER A 292 1.29 -18.38 -38.17
CA SER A 292 1.17 -19.68 -38.87
C SER A 292 1.39 -20.87 -37.94
N ALA A 293 0.32 -21.60 -37.63
CA ALA A 293 0.30 -22.75 -36.71
C ALA A 293 1.03 -24.03 -37.17
N ASP A 294 1.32 -24.20 -38.47
CA ASP A 294 1.71 -25.52 -39.00
C ASP A 294 3.18 -25.66 -39.43
N ASN A 295 3.99 -24.59 -39.28
CA ASN A 295 5.38 -24.51 -39.79
C ASN A 295 5.54 -25.08 -41.22
N SER A 296 4.50 -25.05 -42.04
CA SER A 296 4.58 -25.65 -43.37
C SER A 296 5.57 -24.84 -44.22
N ALA A 297 6.64 -25.49 -44.67
CA ALA A 297 7.71 -24.93 -45.51
C ALA A 297 8.69 -23.94 -44.84
N ASP A 298 9.13 -24.22 -43.60
CA ASP A 298 10.22 -23.49 -42.91
C ASP A 298 9.91 -22.00 -42.67
N ASN A 299 8.66 -21.70 -42.30
CA ASN A 299 8.14 -20.33 -42.19
C ASN A 299 8.22 -19.73 -40.79
N THR A 300 8.42 -20.55 -39.74
CA THR A 300 8.49 -20.11 -38.33
C THR A 300 9.86 -20.44 -37.76
N TRP A 301 10.69 -19.42 -37.60
CA TRP A 301 12.07 -19.55 -37.14
C TRP A 301 12.57 -18.27 -36.48
N THR A 302 13.54 -18.42 -35.57
CA THR A 302 14.33 -17.32 -35.01
C THR A 302 15.80 -17.70 -34.99
N ILE A 303 16.69 -16.71 -35.10
CA ILE A 303 18.14 -16.87 -35.04
C ILE A 303 18.68 -15.86 -34.03
N ILE A 304 19.45 -16.35 -33.07
CA ILE A 304 20.16 -15.55 -32.07
C ILE A 304 21.59 -15.36 -32.57
N ASP A 305 22.07 -14.12 -32.67
CA ASP A 305 23.44 -13.75 -33.03
C ASP A 305 24.17 -13.17 -31.82
N PHE A 306 25.26 -13.79 -31.40
CA PHE A 306 26.13 -13.32 -30.33
C PHE A 306 27.10 -12.22 -30.79
N GLY A 307 27.09 -11.85 -32.08
CA GLY A 307 27.96 -10.85 -32.69
C GLY A 307 29.38 -11.36 -33.01
N ALA A 308 29.87 -12.35 -32.26
CA ALA A 308 31.13 -13.05 -32.46
C ALA A 308 31.01 -14.54 -32.07
N PRO A 309 31.96 -15.40 -32.48
CA PRO A 309 32.02 -16.77 -31.97
C PRO A 309 32.23 -16.77 -30.44
N THR A 310 31.31 -17.40 -29.71
CA THR A 310 31.28 -17.46 -28.24
C THR A 310 31.71 -18.85 -27.79
N ILE A 311 32.73 -18.92 -26.93
CA ILE A 311 33.19 -20.17 -26.32
C ILE A 311 32.45 -20.38 -25.00
N GLY A 312 32.29 -21.64 -24.59
CA GLY A 312 31.71 -21.98 -23.29
C GLY A 312 30.20 -21.78 -23.21
N LEU A 313 29.49 -21.69 -24.35
CA LEU A 313 28.02 -21.77 -24.36
C LEU A 313 27.59 -23.00 -23.56
N ASP A 314 26.55 -22.85 -22.75
CA ASP A 314 26.13 -23.86 -21.81
C ASP A 314 24.65 -24.21 -21.93
N GLN A 315 23.77 -23.39 -21.35
CA GLN A 315 22.33 -23.62 -21.36
C GLN A 315 21.61 -22.52 -22.13
N MET A 316 20.44 -22.87 -22.65
CA MET A 316 19.46 -21.97 -23.22
C MET A 316 18.16 -22.11 -22.45
N TYR A 317 17.68 -21.01 -21.91
CA TYR A 317 16.41 -20.93 -21.21
C TYR A 317 15.37 -20.35 -22.16
N LEU A 318 14.21 -20.99 -22.26
CA LEU A 318 13.09 -20.51 -23.09
C LEU A 318 11.83 -20.38 -22.26
N TRP A 319 11.16 -19.24 -22.39
CA TRP A 319 9.82 -19.02 -21.87
C TRP A 319 8.81 -19.00 -23.01
N ASN A 320 7.64 -19.56 -22.75
CA ASN A 320 6.57 -19.65 -23.74
C ASN A 320 5.59 -18.48 -23.62
N VAL A 321 4.84 -18.22 -24.70
CA VAL A 321 3.82 -17.15 -24.73
C VAL A 321 2.79 -17.37 -23.62
N GLN A 322 2.57 -16.33 -22.82
CA GLN A 322 1.61 -16.35 -21.72
C GLN A 322 0.63 -15.20 -21.85
N GLU A 323 -0.42 -15.46 -22.62
CA GLU A 323 -1.59 -14.59 -22.73
C GLU A 323 -2.79 -15.33 -22.13
N THR A 324 -3.45 -14.76 -21.11
CA THR A 324 -4.59 -15.36 -20.41
C THR A 324 -5.73 -15.83 -21.34
N ASN A 325 -5.84 -15.27 -22.55
CA ASN A 325 -6.84 -15.62 -23.55
C ASN A 325 -6.28 -16.36 -24.78
N ALA A 326 -5.01 -16.77 -24.76
CA ALA A 326 -4.32 -17.32 -25.93
C ALA A 326 -3.11 -18.22 -25.63
N LEU A 327 -3.15 -18.97 -24.52
CA LEU A 327 -2.12 -19.93 -24.10
C LEU A 327 -1.81 -20.98 -25.19
N ASP A 328 -2.74 -21.27 -26.11
CA ASP A 328 -2.59 -22.28 -27.18
C ASP A 328 -1.66 -21.84 -28.33
N ARG A 329 -1.17 -20.60 -28.32
CA ARG A 329 -0.29 -20.03 -29.35
C ARG A 329 1.20 -20.25 -29.09
N GLY A 330 1.57 -20.66 -27.88
CA GLY A 330 2.95 -20.95 -27.52
C GLY A 330 3.55 -22.08 -28.37
N THR A 331 4.88 -22.04 -28.57
CA THR A 331 5.61 -23.13 -29.23
C THR A 331 5.51 -24.39 -28.40
N SER A 332 5.14 -25.52 -29.00
CA SER A 332 5.08 -26.81 -28.31
C SER A 332 6.27 -27.70 -28.66
N THR A 333 6.74 -27.64 -29.91
CA THR A 333 7.91 -28.40 -30.35
C THR A 333 8.83 -27.56 -31.23
N PHE A 334 10.15 -27.78 -31.13
CA PHE A 334 11.15 -27.06 -31.93
C PHE A 334 12.47 -27.85 -32.10
N ASP A 335 13.27 -27.44 -33.07
CA ASP A 335 14.62 -27.97 -33.34
C ASP A 335 15.67 -26.87 -33.12
N ILE A 336 16.87 -27.26 -32.65
CA ILE A 336 18.00 -26.34 -32.39
C ILE A 336 19.13 -26.59 -33.38
N TYR A 337 19.66 -25.51 -33.95
CA TYR A 337 20.80 -25.48 -34.86
C TYR A 337 21.84 -24.46 -34.41
N TYR A 338 23.09 -24.64 -34.83
CA TYR A 338 24.16 -23.66 -34.57
C TYR A 338 25.07 -23.45 -35.77
N ALA A 339 25.70 -22.28 -35.85
CA ALA A 339 26.69 -21.97 -36.88
C ALA A 339 27.71 -20.92 -36.41
N THR A 340 28.94 -21.01 -36.90
CA THR A 340 29.92 -19.91 -36.77
C THR A 340 29.79 -18.89 -37.90
N LEU A 341 29.40 -19.35 -39.10
CA LEU A 341 29.15 -18.49 -40.26
C LEU A 341 28.21 -19.17 -41.27
N PRO A 342 26.91 -18.79 -41.31
CA PRO A 342 25.99 -19.27 -42.33
C PRO A 342 26.47 -18.87 -43.73
N THR A 343 26.50 -19.85 -44.63
CA THR A 343 26.80 -19.66 -46.06
C THR A 343 25.58 -19.23 -46.88
N VAL A 344 24.38 -19.35 -46.31
CA VAL A 344 23.15 -18.75 -46.83
C VAL A 344 22.89 -17.48 -46.03
N THR A 345 22.77 -16.36 -46.73
CA THR A 345 22.53 -15.05 -46.11
C THR A 345 21.24 -15.09 -45.29
N ILE A 346 21.33 -14.68 -44.02
CA ILE A 346 20.18 -14.54 -43.13
C ILE A 346 19.28 -13.43 -43.72
N PRO A 347 17.97 -13.68 -43.90
CA PRO A 347 17.03 -12.65 -44.34
C PRO A 347 17.04 -11.44 -43.40
N VAL A 348 17.00 -10.24 -43.96
CA VAL A 348 16.80 -9.03 -43.15
C VAL A 348 15.39 -9.04 -42.58
N GLN A 349 15.24 -8.53 -41.35
CA GLN A 349 13.93 -8.38 -40.72
C GLN A 349 12.99 -7.58 -41.61
N SER A 350 11.81 -8.12 -41.85
CA SER A 350 10.76 -7.46 -42.62
C SER A 350 9.39 -8.03 -42.26
N GLY A 351 8.34 -7.25 -42.44
CA GLY A 351 6.97 -7.70 -42.24
C GLY A 351 6.44 -8.63 -43.35
N ALA A 352 7.25 -9.50 -44.00
CA ALA A 352 6.79 -10.35 -45.14
C ALA A 352 7.31 -11.82 -45.21
N VAL A 353 6.52 -12.85 -44.82
CA VAL A 353 6.67 -14.29 -45.18
C VAL A 353 7.97 -14.79 -45.84
N THR A 354 9.12 -14.98 -45.19
CA THR A 354 10.36 -15.48 -45.80
C THR A 354 10.78 -16.80 -45.16
N PRO A 355 10.61 -17.92 -45.87
CA PRO A 355 11.13 -19.22 -45.47
C PRO A 355 12.64 -19.20 -45.23
N TYR A 356 13.11 -19.90 -44.19
CA TYR A 356 14.54 -20.12 -43.95
C TYR A 356 14.83 -21.54 -43.47
N SER A 357 15.65 -22.26 -44.24
CA SER A 357 15.93 -23.66 -43.98
C SER A 357 17.30 -23.84 -43.32
N PHE A 358 17.31 -24.43 -42.12
CA PHE A 358 18.54 -24.79 -41.39
C PHE A 358 19.16 -26.11 -41.87
N GLY A 359 18.44 -26.92 -42.66
CA GLY A 359 18.92 -28.20 -43.19
C GLY A 359 20.07 -28.11 -44.20
N GLY A 360 20.57 -26.90 -44.48
CA GLY A 360 21.72 -26.64 -45.34
C GLY A 360 22.34 -25.27 -45.07
N GLY A 361 23.42 -24.94 -45.78
CA GLY A 361 23.95 -23.57 -45.73
C GLY A 361 24.87 -23.26 -44.55
N GLY A 362 25.53 -24.24 -43.93
CA GLY A 362 26.58 -24.00 -42.92
C GLY A 362 26.11 -24.10 -41.47
N TRP A 363 24.84 -24.46 -41.25
CA TRP A 363 24.28 -24.83 -39.96
C TRP A 363 24.57 -26.29 -39.62
N THR A 364 24.75 -26.57 -38.34
CA THR A 364 24.83 -27.91 -37.75
C THR A 364 23.64 -28.09 -36.83
N GLN A 365 22.94 -29.22 -36.94
CA GLN A 365 21.82 -29.54 -36.05
C GLN A 365 22.35 -30.00 -34.71
N LEU A 366 21.86 -29.39 -33.63
CA LEU A 366 22.20 -29.76 -32.27
C LEU A 366 21.19 -30.75 -31.70
N SER A 367 19.91 -30.41 -31.74
CA SER A 367 18.81 -31.24 -31.22
C SER A 367 17.54 -31.09 -32.09
N THR A 368 16.62 -32.04 -31.94
CA THR A 368 15.38 -32.11 -32.74
C THR A 368 14.22 -32.59 -31.89
N GLY A 369 13.02 -32.07 -32.14
CA GLY A 369 11.80 -32.47 -31.45
C GLY A 369 11.80 -32.14 -29.96
N ASN A 370 12.50 -31.08 -29.56
CA ASN A 370 12.46 -30.57 -28.20
C ASN A 370 11.04 -30.10 -27.89
N ASN A 371 10.55 -30.41 -26.70
CA ASN A 371 9.24 -29.96 -26.24
C ASN A 371 9.41 -28.68 -25.42
N LEU A 372 8.43 -27.80 -25.46
CA LEU A 372 8.35 -26.63 -24.60
C LEU A 372 6.96 -26.62 -23.95
N ALA A 373 6.92 -26.56 -22.62
CA ALA A 373 5.66 -26.54 -21.87
C ALA A 373 4.79 -25.35 -22.27
N GLN A 374 3.47 -25.50 -22.14
CA GLN A 374 2.55 -24.39 -22.35
C GLN A 374 2.70 -23.43 -21.17
N GLY A 375 2.92 -22.14 -21.44
CA GLY A 375 2.88 -21.15 -20.37
C GLY A 375 1.46 -21.01 -19.85
N ILE A 376 1.30 -20.88 -18.53
CA ILE A 376 0.01 -20.88 -17.83
C ILE A 376 -0.20 -19.63 -16.97
N GLN A 377 0.84 -19.11 -16.29
CA GLN A 377 0.70 -17.99 -15.35
C GLN A 377 1.99 -17.20 -15.10
N SER A 378 1.85 -16.03 -14.47
CA SER A 378 2.99 -15.32 -13.88
C SER A 378 3.66 -16.20 -12.82
N GLY A 379 4.98 -16.19 -12.75
CA GLY A 379 5.78 -17.08 -11.90
C GLY A 379 6.29 -18.32 -12.62
N ASP A 380 5.81 -18.62 -13.84
CA ASP A 380 6.30 -19.76 -14.62
C ASP A 380 7.83 -19.64 -14.86
N PRO A 381 8.61 -20.70 -14.53
CA PRO A 381 10.05 -20.73 -14.74
C PRO A 381 10.43 -21.02 -16.20
N GLY A 382 11.70 -20.81 -16.51
CA GLY A 382 12.25 -21.04 -17.84
C GLY A 382 12.56 -22.50 -18.07
N GLU A 383 12.17 -23.03 -19.22
CA GLU A 383 12.54 -24.39 -19.61
C GLU A 383 13.97 -24.41 -20.14
N VAL A 384 14.77 -25.35 -19.63
CA VAL A 384 16.23 -25.38 -19.84
C VAL A 384 16.61 -26.36 -20.93
N PHE A 385 17.47 -25.92 -21.86
CA PHE A 385 17.98 -26.73 -22.96
C PHE A 385 19.50 -26.67 -23.03
N ASP A 386 20.15 -27.84 -23.01
CA ASP A 386 21.60 -27.95 -23.18
C ASP A 386 22.03 -27.50 -24.59
N ILE A 387 22.87 -26.46 -24.64
CA ILE A 387 23.52 -25.96 -25.86
C ILE A 387 25.04 -26.09 -25.84
N SER A 388 25.61 -26.83 -24.89
CA SER A 388 27.05 -26.97 -24.70
C SER A 388 27.79 -27.46 -25.95
N GLY A 389 27.14 -28.32 -26.74
CA GLY A 389 27.64 -28.81 -28.04
C GLY A 389 27.79 -27.73 -29.12
N ALA A 390 27.25 -26.53 -28.91
CA ALA A 390 27.40 -25.37 -29.78
C ALA A 390 28.55 -24.43 -29.37
N SER A 391 29.35 -24.76 -28.35
CA SER A 391 30.53 -23.96 -27.94
C SER A 391 31.44 -23.61 -29.14
N GLY A 392 31.72 -22.32 -29.31
CA GLY A 392 32.41 -21.74 -30.47
C GLY A 392 31.50 -21.32 -31.63
N ALA A 393 30.18 -21.45 -31.48
CA ALA A 393 29.20 -20.89 -32.42
C ALA A 393 29.09 -19.37 -32.27
N ARG A 394 28.67 -18.71 -33.35
CA ARG A 394 28.22 -17.31 -33.31
C ARG A 394 26.70 -17.21 -33.30
N TYR A 395 26.03 -18.19 -33.90
CA TYR A 395 24.60 -18.20 -34.10
C TYR A 395 23.97 -19.46 -33.51
N ILE A 396 22.83 -19.27 -32.84
CA ILE A 396 21.86 -20.33 -32.55
C ILE A 396 20.62 -20.08 -33.40
N GLY A 397 20.05 -21.14 -33.98
CA GLY A 397 18.86 -21.09 -34.82
C GLY A 397 17.81 -22.01 -34.27
N LEU A 398 16.61 -21.49 -34.05
CA LEU A 398 15.44 -22.25 -33.59
C LEU A 398 14.46 -22.40 -34.74
N HIS A 399 14.11 -23.64 -35.05
CA HIS A 399 13.07 -23.98 -36.01
C HIS A 399 11.83 -24.47 -35.25
N LEU A 400 10.78 -23.66 -35.21
CA LEU A 400 9.61 -23.92 -34.38
C LEU A 400 8.63 -24.79 -35.16
N THR A 401 8.42 -26.02 -34.71
CA THR A 401 7.77 -27.09 -35.49
C THR A 401 6.30 -27.31 -35.18
N ALA A 402 5.82 -26.97 -33.99
CA ALA A 402 4.40 -27.00 -33.63
C ALA A 402 4.07 -26.03 -32.49
N ASN A 403 2.77 -25.84 -32.23
CA ASN A 403 2.21 -25.10 -31.11
C ASN A 403 1.21 -25.95 -30.31
N HIS A 404 0.71 -25.40 -29.20
CA HIS A 404 -0.25 -26.07 -28.30
C HIS A 404 -1.72 -26.08 -28.79
N GLY A 405 -1.96 -25.86 -30.10
CA GLY A 405 -3.28 -26.02 -30.73
C GLY A 405 -3.90 -24.76 -31.35
N GLY A 406 -3.27 -23.59 -31.18
CA GLY A 406 -3.74 -22.30 -31.69
C GLY A 406 -3.47 -22.03 -33.17
N SER A 407 -3.82 -20.82 -33.64
CA SER A 407 -3.58 -20.39 -35.03
C SER A 407 -2.22 -19.72 -35.27
N ARG A 408 -1.43 -19.53 -34.20
CA ARG A 408 -0.15 -18.80 -34.16
C ARG A 408 0.90 -19.61 -33.40
N THR A 409 2.18 -19.36 -33.65
CA THR A 409 3.30 -20.01 -32.96
C THR A 409 4.26 -18.93 -32.47
N GLY A 410 4.64 -18.96 -31.19
CA GLY A 410 5.42 -17.89 -30.54
C GLY A 410 6.31 -18.36 -29.39
N LEU A 411 7.11 -17.44 -28.84
CA LEU A 411 7.96 -17.56 -27.64
C LEU A 411 7.88 -16.24 -26.87
N ALA A 412 8.01 -16.29 -25.55
CA ALA A 412 8.04 -15.10 -24.69
C ALA A 412 9.47 -14.54 -24.59
N GLU A 413 10.40 -15.31 -24.02
CA GLU A 413 11.77 -14.85 -23.74
C GLU A 413 12.81 -15.97 -24.00
N VAL A 414 14.07 -15.60 -24.25
CA VAL A 414 15.23 -16.49 -24.30
C VAL A 414 16.42 -15.89 -23.54
N ALA A 415 17.06 -16.71 -22.72
CA ALA A 415 18.37 -16.42 -22.12
C ALA A 415 19.38 -17.52 -22.47
N ILE A 416 20.67 -17.16 -22.48
CA ILE A 416 21.76 -18.06 -22.84
C ILE A 416 22.86 -17.90 -21.80
N THR A 417 23.36 -18.99 -21.24
CA THR A 417 24.46 -18.97 -20.27
C THR A 417 25.79 -19.41 -20.91
N SER A 418 26.90 -18.98 -20.32
CA SER A 418 28.22 -19.51 -20.63
C SER A 418 29.06 -19.71 -19.38
N GLU A 419 29.59 -20.91 -19.20
CA GLU A 419 30.47 -21.19 -18.07
C GLU A 419 31.93 -20.84 -18.40
N GLY A 420 32.68 -20.42 -17.37
CA GLY A 420 34.12 -20.19 -17.48
C GLY A 420 34.86 -21.48 -17.84
N ALA A 421 35.75 -21.46 -18.83
CA ALA A 421 36.47 -22.65 -19.28
C ALA A 421 37.31 -23.36 -18.19
N GLU A 422 37.61 -22.68 -17.07
CA GLU A 422 38.37 -23.22 -15.90
C GLU A 422 37.45 -23.85 -14.82
N ALA A 423 36.14 -23.60 -14.85
CA ALA A 423 35.17 -24.20 -13.92
C ALA A 423 34.75 -25.62 -14.36
N ARG A 424 34.75 -25.87 -15.68
CA ARG A 424 34.52 -27.19 -16.31
C ARG A 424 35.78 -28.06 -16.45
N GLU A 425 36.91 -27.58 -15.94
CA GLU A 425 38.09 -28.44 -15.86
C GLU A 425 37.87 -29.49 -14.77
N ASP A 426 38.52 -30.63 -14.93
CA ASP A 426 38.53 -31.77 -14.03
C ASP A 426 40.02 -32.09 -13.92
N ASP A 427 40.70 -31.36 -13.03
CA ASP A 427 42.17 -31.28 -13.01
C ASP A 427 42.82 -32.61 -12.57
N ASP A 428 42.12 -33.38 -11.75
CA ASP A 428 42.56 -34.69 -11.27
C ASP A 428 41.98 -35.88 -12.06
N GLY A 429 40.94 -35.65 -12.86
CA GLY A 429 40.36 -36.61 -13.80
C GLY A 429 39.34 -37.57 -13.19
N ASP A 430 38.68 -37.18 -12.09
CA ASP A 430 37.76 -38.03 -11.34
C ASP A 430 36.27 -37.83 -11.70
N SER A 431 36.00 -36.88 -12.59
CA SER A 431 34.67 -36.46 -13.10
C SER A 431 33.90 -35.47 -12.22
N LEU A 432 34.47 -35.00 -11.13
CA LEU A 432 34.02 -33.78 -10.47
C LEU A 432 34.51 -32.56 -11.26
N LEU A 433 33.73 -31.49 -11.24
CA LEU A 433 34.08 -30.23 -11.87
C LEU A 433 34.87 -29.39 -10.88
N ASN A 434 36.01 -28.83 -11.32
CA ASN A 434 36.83 -27.92 -10.54
C ASN A 434 36.03 -26.74 -9.93
N GLY A 435 34.95 -26.31 -10.60
CA GLY A 435 34.01 -25.32 -10.09
C GLY A 435 33.25 -25.84 -8.88
N TRP A 436 32.62 -27.01 -9.01
CA TRP A 436 31.86 -27.70 -7.96
C TRP A 436 32.74 -28.05 -6.76
N GLU A 437 33.94 -28.59 -6.97
CA GLU A 437 34.85 -28.92 -5.86
C GLU A 437 35.25 -27.68 -5.05
N LYS A 438 35.51 -26.55 -5.73
CA LYS A 438 35.81 -25.29 -5.04
C LYS A 438 34.62 -24.73 -4.28
N ALA A 439 33.39 -25.03 -4.71
CA ALA A 439 32.14 -24.63 -4.06
C ALA A 439 32.08 -25.12 -2.63
N TYR A 440 32.33 -26.42 -2.52
CA TYR A 440 32.18 -27.18 -1.29
C TYR A 440 33.51 -27.29 -0.53
N GLY A 441 34.55 -26.59 -1.00
CA GLY A 441 35.83 -26.48 -0.33
C GLY A 441 36.72 -27.72 -0.46
N PHE A 442 36.44 -28.58 -1.44
CA PHE A 442 37.27 -29.71 -1.84
C PHE A 442 38.49 -29.25 -2.64
N ASP A 443 39.50 -30.12 -2.72
CA ASP A 443 40.76 -29.89 -3.46
C ASP A 443 40.66 -30.39 -4.91
N PRO A 444 40.55 -29.50 -5.93
CA PRO A 444 40.39 -29.90 -7.34
C PRO A 444 41.57 -30.64 -7.96
N ASP A 445 42.68 -30.75 -7.22
CA ASP A 445 43.86 -31.51 -7.61
C ASP A 445 43.87 -32.93 -6.95
N SER A 446 42.78 -33.40 -6.32
CA SER A 446 42.77 -34.57 -5.43
C SER A 446 41.55 -35.53 -5.55
N ASP A 447 41.74 -36.63 -6.30
CA ASP A 447 40.75 -37.70 -6.52
C ASP A 447 40.54 -38.67 -5.33
N GLN A 448 40.85 -38.26 -4.09
CA GLN A 448 40.96 -39.17 -2.94
C GLN A 448 40.19 -38.70 -1.70
N GLY A 449 39.49 -39.64 -1.06
CA GLY A 449 38.84 -39.38 0.23
C GLY A 449 37.57 -38.56 0.04
N ASP A 450 37.36 -37.59 0.92
CA ASP A 450 36.20 -36.70 0.89
C ASP A 450 36.26 -35.74 -0.31
N ASP A 451 37.44 -35.52 -0.89
CA ASP A 451 37.62 -34.68 -2.09
C ASP A 451 37.24 -35.41 -3.40
N GLY A 452 37.26 -36.75 -3.42
CA GLY A 452 37.08 -37.49 -4.67
C GLY A 452 35.62 -37.80 -5.01
N ALA A 453 35.34 -38.11 -6.28
CA ALA A 453 34.02 -38.46 -6.82
C ALA A 453 33.24 -39.57 -6.08
N ALA A 454 33.91 -40.39 -5.25
CA ALA A 454 33.30 -41.44 -4.44
C ALA A 454 33.33 -41.15 -2.93
N GLY A 455 33.67 -39.92 -2.54
CA GLY A 455 33.50 -39.36 -1.21
C GLY A 455 32.01 -39.25 -0.87
N ASP A 456 31.72 -39.26 0.43
CA ASP A 456 30.39 -39.14 1.04
C ASP A 456 30.62 -38.43 2.40
N PRO A 457 30.87 -37.10 2.36
CA PRO A 457 31.41 -36.37 3.52
C PRO A 457 30.40 -36.18 4.65
N ASP A 458 29.10 -36.12 4.35
CA ASP A 458 28.02 -35.98 5.32
C ASP A 458 27.39 -37.32 5.75
N GLY A 459 27.61 -38.40 5.00
CA GLY A 459 27.22 -39.75 5.36
C GLY A 459 25.75 -40.05 5.10
N ASP A 460 25.14 -39.40 4.12
CA ASP A 460 23.81 -39.73 3.60
C ASP A 460 23.87 -40.93 2.62
N GLY A 461 25.02 -41.17 2.00
CA GLY A 461 25.23 -42.30 1.10
C GLY A 461 24.96 -42.02 -0.37
N LEU A 462 24.72 -40.76 -0.76
CA LEU A 462 25.11 -40.26 -2.06
C LEU A 462 26.62 -40.02 -2.07
N SER A 463 27.22 -40.10 -3.27
CA SER A 463 28.61 -39.71 -3.46
C SER A 463 28.71 -38.31 -4.04
N ASN A 464 29.85 -37.64 -3.87
CA ASN A 464 30.12 -36.33 -4.48
C ASN A 464 29.68 -36.22 -5.95
N LEU A 465 29.89 -37.29 -6.75
CA LEU A 465 29.49 -37.30 -8.16
C LEU A 465 27.97 -37.42 -8.35
N GLU A 466 27.30 -38.18 -7.47
CA GLU A 466 25.83 -38.28 -7.44
C GLU A 466 25.21 -36.96 -6.99
N GLU A 467 25.80 -36.30 -5.99
CA GLU A 467 25.37 -34.99 -5.47
C GLU A 467 25.58 -33.89 -6.51
N GLN A 468 26.75 -33.85 -7.16
CA GLN A 468 26.98 -32.97 -8.32
C GLN A 468 25.95 -33.18 -9.44
N THR A 469 25.46 -34.41 -9.62
CA THR A 469 24.46 -34.73 -10.64
C THR A 469 23.05 -34.35 -10.19
N ALA A 470 22.74 -34.51 -8.90
CA ALA A 470 21.46 -34.21 -8.29
C ALA A 470 21.28 -32.72 -7.97
N GLY A 471 22.38 -31.95 -7.93
CA GLY A 471 22.36 -30.55 -7.50
C GLY A 471 22.29 -30.39 -5.98
N THR A 472 22.63 -31.43 -5.23
CA THR A 472 22.55 -31.47 -3.77
C THR A 472 23.89 -31.15 -3.13
N SER A 473 23.89 -30.84 -1.84
CA SER A 473 25.06 -30.41 -1.10
C SER A 473 25.85 -31.60 -0.53
N PRO A 474 27.13 -31.78 -0.88
CA PRO A 474 28.01 -32.84 -0.34
C PRO A 474 28.40 -32.69 1.13
N LEU A 475 27.79 -31.73 1.83
CA LEU A 475 28.08 -31.38 3.22
C LEU A 475 26.81 -31.42 4.08
N LEU A 476 25.64 -31.65 3.49
CA LEU A 476 24.34 -31.66 4.16
C LEU A 476 23.60 -32.92 3.71
N ALA A 477 23.39 -33.84 4.65
CA ALA A 477 22.66 -35.09 4.38
C ALA A 477 21.16 -34.91 4.04
N ASP A 478 20.69 -33.67 3.99
CA ASP A 478 19.34 -33.17 3.78
C ASP A 478 19.53 -31.73 3.27
N SER A 479 19.53 -31.58 1.96
CA SER A 479 19.98 -30.38 1.26
C SER A 479 18.97 -29.25 1.28
N ASP A 480 17.68 -29.56 1.32
CA ASP A 480 16.59 -28.58 1.38
C ASP A 480 15.94 -28.45 2.76
N GLY A 481 16.29 -29.33 3.71
CA GLY A 481 15.98 -29.21 5.12
C GLY A 481 14.55 -29.61 5.48
N ASP A 482 13.93 -30.46 4.68
CA ASP A 482 12.53 -30.86 4.82
C ASP A 482 12.32 -32.03 5.82
N GLY A 483 13.41 -32.71 6.18
CA GLY A 483 13.41 -33.87 7.08
C GLY A 483 13.60 -35.23 6.39
N TYR A 484 13.58 -35.27 5.06
CA TYR A 484 14.13 -36.36 4.27
C TYR A 484 15.63 -36.16 4.05
N ARG A 485 16.21 -37.03 3.24
CA ARG A 485 17.65 -37.07 2.99
C ARG A 485 17.82 -37.23 1.50
N ASP A 486 18.81 -36.58 0.92
CA ASP A 486 19.00 -36.57 -0.53
C ASP A 486 19.02 -38.00 -1.13
N GLU A 487 19.63 -38.96 -0.42
CA GLU A 487 19.65 -40.39 -0.77
C GLU A 487 18.28 -41.04 -1.04
N VAL A 488 17.20 -40.58 -0.37
CA VAL A 488 15.84 -41.14 -0.51
C VAL A 488 14.98 -40.38 -1.52
N GLU A 489 15.42 -39.19 -1.93
CA GLU A 489 14.68 -38.25 -2.76
C GLU A 489 15.20 -38.31 -4.20
N THR A 490 14.44 -39.04 -5.03
CA THR A 490 14.97 -39.48 -6.32
C THR A 490 14.57 -38.61 -7.51
N ASP A 491 13.79 -37.56 -7.26
CA ASP A 491 13.26 -36.64 -8.28
C ASP A 491 12.56 -37.37 -9.44
N THR A 492 11.91 -38.51 -9.13
CA THR A 492 11.23 -39.33 -10.14
C THR A 492 9.77 -38.95 -10.32
N GLY A 493 9.21 -38.15 -9.40
CA GLY A 493 7.78 -37.85 -9.32
C GLY A 493 6.92 -39.08 -9.04
N VAL A 494 7.50 -40.13 -8.44
CA VAL A 494 6.79 -41.37 -8.10
C VAL A 494 7.19 -41.86 -6.71
N PHE A 495 6.25 -41.78 -5.78
CA PHE A 495 6.43 -42.34 -4.44
C PHE A 495 6.44 -43.87 -4.48
N VAL A 496 7.52 -44.47 -4.00
CA VAL A 496 7.68 -45.92 -3.89
C VAL A 496 7.55 -46.37 -2.43
N ASP A 497 8.37 -45.80 -1.55
CA ASP A 497 8.35 -45.95 -0.09
C ASP A 497 9.28 -44.91 0.57
N LEU A 498 9.42 -44.90 1.89
CA LEU A 498 10.30 -43.95 2.61
C LEU A 498 11.81 -44.10 2.33
N THR A 499 12.22 -45.03 1.47
CA THR A 499 13.60 -45.11 0.98
C THR A 499 13.73 -44.70 -0.49
N ASN A 500 12.62 -44.27 -1.09
CA ASN A 500 12.49 -43.72 -2.43
C ASN A 500 11.14 -42.97 -2.51
N THR A 501 11.14 -41.73 -2.03
CA THR A 501 9.97 -40.84 -1.92
C THR A 501 9.57 -40.29 -3.29
N GLY A 502 10.54 -40.17 -4.20
CA GLY A 502 10.32 -39.61 -5.53
C GLY A 502 10.15 -38.09 -5.54
N THR A 503 10.26 -37.45 -4.38
CA THR A 503 10.36 -36.01 -4.14
C THR A 503 11.70 -35.47 -4.63
N SER A 504 11.82 -34.14 -4.70
CA SER A 504 13.00 -33.45 -5.19
C SER A 504 13.93 -33.13 -4.02
N PRO A 505 15.21 -33.55 -4.03
CA PRO A 505 16.14 -33.36 -2.91
C PRO A 505 16.64 -31.91 -2.72
N ILE A 506 16.05 -30.96 -3.44
CA ILE A 506 16.44 -29.54 -3.45
C ILE A 506 15.21 -28.63 -3.32
N LYS A 507 14.04 -29.21 -3.04
CA LYS A 507 12.76 -28.52 -2.93
C LYS A 507 11.98 -29.15 -1.80
N ASN A 508 12.02 -28.47 -0.67
CA ASN A 508 11.49 -28.93 0.61
C ASN A 508 9.98 -29.21 0.66
N ASP A 509 9.22 -28.77 -0.35
CA ASP A 509 7.80 -29.07 -0.57
C ASP A 509 7.66 -29.35 -2.07
N THR A 510 7.61 -30.60 -2.50
CA THR A 510 7.69 -30.98 -3.92
C THR A 510 6.43 -30.61 -4.71
N ASP A 511 5.24 -30.67 -4.10
CA ASP A 511 3.97 -30.44 -4.79
C ASP A 511 3.37 -29.03 -4.57
N ASN A 512 4.00 -28.21 -3.74
CA ASN A 512 3.69 -26.81 -3.39
C ASN A 512 2.35 -26.63 -2.69
N ASP A 513 2.05 -27.47 -1.71
CA ASP A 513 0.78 -27.40 -0.99
C ASP A 513 0.88 -26.78 0.40
N GLY A 514 2.11 -26.47 0.85
CA GLY A 514 2.40 -25.86 2.13
C GLY A 514 2.85 -26.83 3.21
N LEU A 515 2.88 -28.15 2.95
CA LEU A 515 3.55 -29.14 3.79
C LEU A 515 4.94 -29.46 3.26
N LEU A 516 5.87 -29.72 4.18
CA LEU A 516 7.20 -30.21 3.81
C LEU A 516 7.10 -31.68 3.44
N ASP A 517 7.86 -32.14 2.44
CA ASP A 517 7.78 -33.54 1.99
C ASP A 517 8.06 -34.50 3.16
N GLY A 518 9.02 -34.17 4.02
CA GLY A 518 9.35 -34.91 5.24
C GLY A 518 8.21 -35.06 6.27
N ALA A 519 7.17 -34.21 6.23
CA ALA A 519 5.96 -34.35 7.04
C ALA A 519 4.98 -35.40 6.47
N GLU A 520 5.17 -35.81 5.22
CA GLU A 520 4.21 -36.60 4.45
C GLU A 520 4.75 -37.99 4.12
N ASP A 521 4.21 -39.02 4.78
CA ASP A 521 4.72 -40.39 4.69
C ASP A 521 3.87 -41.33 3.79
N ASN A 522 2.83 -40.80 3.14
CA ASN A 522 1.87 -41.52 2.29
C ASN A 522 1.26 -42.75 3.00
N SER A 523 1.11 -42.70 4.33
CA SER A 523 0.54 -43.80 5.11
C SER A 523 -0.98 -43.81 5.15
N ALA A 524 -1.63 -42.72 4.71
CA ALA A 524 -3.06 -42.43 4.87
C ALA A 524 -3.52 -42.46 6.34
N ILE A 525 -2.61 -42.15 7.28
CA ILE A 525 -2.88 -42.09 8.71
C ILE A 525 -2.38 -40.75 9.22
N PHE A 526 -3.32 -39.82 9.43
CA PHE A 526 -3.04 -38.56 10.10
C PHE A 526 -2.71 -38.79 11.57
N VAL A 527 -1.54 -38.31 12.01
CA VAL A 527 -1.08 -38.35 13.40
C VAL A 527 -1.00 -36.94 13.98
N ASP A 528 -0.24 -36.06 13.33
CA ASP A 528 -0.03 -34.65 13.63
C ASP A 528 0.62 -33.94 12.41
N GLU A 529 1.01 -32.67 12.56
CA GLU A 529 1.59 -31.84 11.48
C GLU A 529 2.93 -32.37 10.95
N ASP A 530 3.71 -33.08 11.76
CA ASP A 530 5.00 -33.69 11.37
C ASP A 530 4.82 -35.09 10.75
N GLN A 531 3.59 -35.62 10.76
CA GLN A 531 3.23 -36.91 10.19
C GLN A 531 1.76 -36.86 9.73
N SER A 532 1.54 -36.14 8.63
CA SER A 532 0.23 -35.86 8.05
C SER A 532 -0.42 -37.13 7.46
N GLY A 533 0.39 -38.08 7.02
CA GLY A 533 -0.07 -39.26 6.31
C GLY A 533 -0.43 -39.02 4.84
N SER A 534 -0.39 -37.77 4.37
CA SER A 534 -0.63 -37.34 3.00
C SER A 534 0.50 -37.76 2.06
N ASN A 535 0.33 -37.52 0.77
CA ASN A 535 1.27 -37.93 -0.27
C ASN A 535 2.06 -36.71 -0.81
N PRO A 536 3.39 -36.66 -0.65
CA PRO A 536 4.24 -35.49 -0.97
C PRO A 536 4.43 -35.18 -2.46
N LEU A 537 3.57 -35.74 -3.31
CA LEU A 537 3.58 -35.56 -4.76
C LEU A 537 2.19 -35.18 -5.27
N LYS A 538 1.27 -34.87 -4.36
CA LYS A 538 -0.12 -34.56 -4.62
C LYS A 538 -0.64 -33.59 -3.56
N SER A 539 -0.72 -32.34 -3.96
CA SER A 539 -1.20 -31.20 -3.18
C SER A 539 -2.64 -31.26 -2.62
N ASP A 540 -3.34 -32.36 -2.77
CA ASP A 540 -4.75 -32.59 -2.35
C ASP A 540 -4.88 -34.11 -2.37
N THR A 541 -4.52 -34.76 -1.26
CA THR A 541 -4.33 -36.20 -1.21
C THR A 541 -5.62 -36.98 -1.40
N ASP A 542 -6.76 -36.46 -0.95
CA ASP A 542 -8.04 -37.14 -0.99
C ASP A 542 -9.01 -36.70 -2.12
N ASP A 543 -8.58 -35.74 -2.95
CA ASP A 543 -9.27 -35.19 -4.13
C ASP A 543 -10.60 -34.46 -3.82
N ASP A 544 -10.70 -33.78 -2.68
CA ASP A 544 -11.92 -33.06 -2.30
C ASP A 544 -11.93 -31.56 -2.63
N GLY A 545 -10.75 -31.02 -2.99
CA GLY A 545 -10.54 -29.62 -3.38
C GLY A 545 -9.97 -28.71 -2.30
N LEU A 546 -9.65 -29.25 -1.11
CA LEU A 546 -8.77 -28.65 -0.12
C LEU A 546 -7.35 -29.18 -0.32
N ASN A 547 -6.31 -28.37 -0.09
CA ASN A 547 -4.93 -28.85 -0.14
C ASN A 547 -4.44 -29.32 1.23
N ASP A 548 -3.49 -30.25 1.25
CA ASP A 548 -3.16 -30.96 2.49
C ASP A 548 -2.58 -30.00 3.53
N GLY A 549 -1.79 -29.01 3.11
CA GLY A 549 -1.30 -27.93 3.97
C GLY A 549 -2.38 -27.07 4.61
N TYR A 550 -3.45 -26.72 3.88
CA TYR A 550 -4.58 -26.01 4.48
C TYR A 550 -5.31 -26.89 5.50
N GLU A 551 -5.56 -28.14 5.15
CA GLU A 551 -6.28 -29.06 6.02
C GLU A 551 -5.52 -29.27 7.34
N VAL A 552 -4.22 -29.55 7.28
CA VAL A 552 -3.39 -29.76 8.48
C VAL A 552 -3.32 -28.51 9.34
N SER A 553 -3.06 -27.34 8.75
CA SER A 553 -2.95 -26.07 9.48
C SER A 553 -4.27 -25.67 10.16
N ASN A 554 -5.41 -26.06 9.57
CA ASN A 554 -6.74 -25.80 10.11
C ASN A 554 -7.34 -27.01 10.84
N GLY A 555 -6.52 -27.97 11.27
CA GLY A 555 -6.92 -29.09 12.13
C GLY A 555 -7.91 -30.08 11.50
N LEU A 556 -8.03 -30.06 10.17
CA LEU A 556 -8.69 -31.05 9.35
C LEU A 556 -7.73 -32.21 9.07
N ASN A 557 -8.18 -33.21 8.32
CA ASN A 557 -7.39 -34.41 8.02
C ASN A 557 -7.27 -34.58 6.50
N PRO A 558 -6.06 -34.42 5.93
CA PRO A 558 -5.81 -34.42 4.48
C PRO A 558 -6.02 -35.76 3.76
N ASN A 559 -6.56 -36.75 4.49
CA ASN A 559 -6.78 -38.10 3.99
C ASN A 559 -8.26 -38.51 4.10
N ASP A 560 -9.17 -37.56 4.29
CA ASP A 560 -10.59 -37.78 4.53
C ASP A 560 -11.50 -36.72 3.89
N ASP A 561 -11.89 -37.00 2.64
CA ASP A 561 -12.83 -36.27 1.76
C ASP A 561 -14.26 -36.04 2.31
N GLY A 562 -14.46 -36.18 3.61
CA GLY A 562 -15.74 -36.14 4.30
C GLY A 562 -16.47 -37.48 4.36
N THR A 563 -15.91 -38.56 3.79
CA THR A 563 -16.57 -39.88 3.79
C THR A 563 -16.45 -40.63 5.11
N THR A 564 -15.42 -40.37 5.91
CA THR A 564 -15.23 -40.95 7.25
C THR A 564 -15.74 -40.03 8.34
N ASP A 565 -15.26 -38.80 8.38
CA ASP A 565 -15.77 -37.71 9.20
C ASP A 565 -16.20 -36.54 8.32
N THR A 566 -17.48 -36.18 8.39
CA THR A 566 -18.04 -35.13 7.53
C THR A 566 -17.44 -33.76 7.78
N ASN A 567 -16.78 -33.55 8.92
CA ASN A 567 -16.15 -32.28 9.25
C ASN A 567 -14.82 -32.05 8.51
N ASN A 568 -14.17 -33.10 8.00
CA ASN A 568 -12.88 -32.94 7.31
C ASN A 568 -13.09 -32.51 5.86
N GLY A 569 -14.11 -33.05 5.19
CA GLY A 569 -14.27 -32.79 3.76
C GLY A 569 -14.69 -31.35 3.43
N ALA A 570 -14.52 -30.94 2.17
CA ALA A 570 -14.83 -29.63 1.59
C ALA A 570 -16.22 -29.02 1.92
N ALA A 571 -17.21 -29.85 2.28
CA ALA A 571 -18.56 -29.42 2.67
C ALA A 571 -18.85 -29.61 4.18
N GLY A 572 -17.82 -29.91 4.96
CA GLY A 572 -17.82 -29.89 6.41
C GLY A 572 -18.01 -28.48 6.96
N ASP A 573 -18.49 -28.41 8.18
CA ASP A 573 -18.83 -27.19 8.92
C ASP A 573 -18.53 -27.49 10.41
N PRO A 574 -17.24 -27.50 10.80
CA PRO A 574 -16.79 -28.01 12.09
C PRO A 574 -17.25 -27.17 13.29
N ASP A 575 -17.34 -25.86 13.10
CA ASP A 575 -17.73 -24.85 14.09
C ASP A 575 -19.24 -24.50 14.07
N SER A 576 -19.96 -24.91 13.02
CA SER A 576 -21.43 -24.78 12.88
C SER A 576 -21.92 -23.36 12.62
N ASP A 577 -21.15 -22.56 11.91
CA ASP A 577 -21.42 -21.17 11.54
C ASP A 577 -22.23 -21.05 10.21
N ASN A 578 -22.39 -22.17 9.48
CA ASN A 578 -23.04 -22.31 8.18
C ASN A 578 -22.22 -21.78 6.97
N SER A 579 -20.94 -21.50 7.18
CA SER A 579 -19.87 -21.62 6.19
C SER A 579 -19.45 -23.09 6.09
N GLY A 580 -18.47 -23.40 5.27
CA GLY A 580 -17.90 -24.75 5.29
C GLY A 580 -16.55 -24.76 4.62
N ASN A 581 -15.75 -25.78 4.88
CA ASN A 581 -14.30 -25.73 4.70
C ASN A 581 -13.83 -25.15 3.35
N LEU A 582 -14.45 -25.51 2.23
CA LEU A 582 -14.07 -24.97 0.91
C LEU A 582 -14.41 -23.48 0.74
N ALA A 583 -15.50 -23.04 1.33
CA ALA A 583 -15.93 -21.65 1.32
C ALA A 583 -15.06 -20.78 2.24
N GLU A 584 -14.54 -21.38 3.31
CA GLU A 584 -13.62 -20.76 4.28
C GLU A 584 -12.21 -20.68 3.69
N PHE A 585 -11.72 -21.78 3.09
CA PHE A 585 -10.49 -21.79 2.30
C PHE A 585 -10.46 -20.70 1.22
N GLN A 586 -11.58 -20.48 0.54
CA GLN A 586 -11.69 -19.45 -0.50
C GLN A 586 -11.73 -18.02 0.04
N ARG A 587 -12.12 -17.84 1.30
CA ARG A 587 -12.25 -16.53 1.96
C ARG A 587 -11.11 -16.23 2.94
N GLY A 588 -10.31 -17.22 3.29
CA GLY A 588 -9.23 -17.08 4.27
C GLY A 588 -9.71 -17.12 5.73
N THR A 589 -10.93 -17.62 5.99
CA THR A 589 -11.46 -17.77 7.35
C THR A 589 -11.11 -19.13 7.95
N ASP A 590 -11.19 -19.28 9.28
CA ASP A 590 -10.79 -20.49 10.01
C ASP A 590 -11.99 -21.44 10.19
N PRO A 591 -11.97 -22.68 9.64
CA PRO A 591 -13.06 -23.66 9.75
C PRO A 591 -13.31 -24.18 11.18
N GLN A 592 -12.51 -23.76 12.15
CA GLN A 592 -12.70 -24.05 13.57
C GLN A 592 -13.20 -22.84 14.38
N ASN A 593 -13.41 -21.68 13.75
CA ASN A 593 -13.79 -20.43 14.39
C ASN A 593 -15.02 -19.81 13.72
N ASP A 594 -16.14 -19.71 14.45
CA ASP A 594 -17.43 -19.32 13.89
C ASP A 594 -17.57 -17.82 13.57
N ASP A 595 -16.56 -17.03 13.91
CA ASP A 595 -16.49 -15.56 13.85
C ASP A 595 -15.00 -15.16 13.82
N SER A 596 -14.45 -15.02 12.60
CA SER A 596 -13.00 -14.89 12.36
C SER A 596 -12.42 -13.53 12.77
N ASP A 597 -13.20 -12.46 12.73
CA ASP A 597 -12.77 -11.09 13.10
C ASP A 597 -13.31 -10.60 14.46
N GLU A 598 -14.10 -11.43 15.16
CA GLU A 598 -14.66 -11.20 16.49
C GLU A 598 -15.61 -10.00 16.59
N ASP A 599 -16.28 -9.63 15.49
CA ASP A 599 -17.22 -8.50 15.43
C ASP A 599 -18.64 -8.86 15.96
N GLY A 600 -18.97 -10.15 16.00
CA GLY A 600 -20.23 -10.73 16.44
C GLY A 600 -21.21 -11.15 15.34
N ILE A 601 -20.81 -11.07 14.07
CA ILE A 601 -21.39 -11.74 12.91
C ILE A 601 -20.70 -13.11 12.76
N LEU A 602 -21.30 -14.04 12.01
CA LEU A 602 -20.68 -15.35 11.77
C LEU A 602 -20.13 -15.34 10.35
N ASP A 603 -18.98 -15.98 10.09
CA ASP A 603 -18.34 -15.98 8.76
C ASP A 603 -19.31 -16.43 7.66
N GLY A 604 -20.15 -17.43 7.95
CA GLY A 604 -21.17 -17.95 7.05
C GLY A 604 -22.29 -16.95 6.70
N TYR A 605 -22.38 -15.82 7.40
CA TYR A 605 -23.31 -14.71 7.13
C TYR A 605 -22.66 -13.58 6.35
N GLU A 606 -21.37 -13.68 6.07
CA GLU A 606 -20.54 -12.65 5.47
C GLU A 606 -20.05 -13.16 4.11
N ASP A 607 -20.10 -12.28 3.11
CA ASP A 607 -19.78 -12.66 1.75
C ASP A 607 -18.95 -11.63 0.99
N ASN A 608 -18.49 -10.58 1.69
CA ASN A 608 -17.63 -9.52 1.17
C ASN A 608 -18.15 -8.96 -0.17
N THR A 609 -19.48 -8.78 -0.25
CA THR A 609 -20.13 -8.23 -1.46
C THR A 609 -20.33 -6.73 -1.38
N GLY A 610 -20.16 -6.11 -0.20
CA GLY A 610 -20.51 -4.71 0.06
C GLY A 610 -22.03 -4.45 0.00
N ILE A 611 -22.85 -5.51 -0.02
CA ILE A 611 -24.29 -5.40 -0.26
C ILE A 611 -25.07 -6.19 0.78
N TRP A 612 -25.73 -5.45 1.67
CA TRP A 612 -26.67 -6.05 2.61
C TRP A 612 -27.88 -6.71 1.92
N VAL A 613 -28.03 -8.02 2.13
CA VAL A 613 -29.20 -8.79 1.69
C VAL A 613 -30.12 -9.11 2.87
N SER A 614 -29.55 -9.53 4.00
CA SER A 614 -30.29 -9.86 5.23
C SER A 614 -29.34 -10.04 6.43
N ALA A 615 -29.87 -10.17 7.65
CA ALA A 615 -29.07 -10.48 8.85
C ALA A 615 -28.41 -11.88 8.86
N THR A 616 -28.48 -12.64 7.77
CA THR A 616 -27.72 -13.88 7.57
C THR A 616 -26.98 -13.89 6.23
N GLN A 617 -26.79 -12.69 5.66
CA GLN A 617 -26.08 -12.39 4.42
C GLN A 617 -25.88 -10.85 4.41
N THR A 618 -24.95 -10.39 5.24
CA THR A 618 -24.74 -8.98 5.62
C THR A 618 -23.96 -8.20 4.56
N GLY A 619 -23.15 -8.88 3.75
CA GLY A 619 -22.33 -8.23 2.73
C GLY A 619 -20.96 -7.76 3.22
N THR A 620 -20.76 -7.80 4.54
CA THR A 620 -19.52 -7.49 5.26
C THR A 620 -18.41 -8.51 4.95
N ASP A 621 -17.18 -8.16 5.26
CA ASP A 621 -15.99 -8.97 5.05
C ASP A 621 -15.66 -9.75 6.35
N PRO A 622 -15.69 -11.10 6.36
CA PRO A 622 -15.51 -11.90 7.59
C PRO A 622 -14.10 -11.84 8.22
N LEU A 623 -13.22 -11.01 7.67
CA LEU A 623 -11.86 -10.79 8.16
C LEU A 623 -11.64 -9.33 8.57
N ASP A 624 -12.68 -8.50 8.48
CA ASP A 624 -12.63 -7.07 8.77
C ASP A 624 -13.81 -6.68 9.66
N PRO A 625 -13.55 -6.42 10.96
CA PRO A 625 -14.61 -6.19 11.91
C PRO A 625 -15.35 -4.84 11.73
N ASP A 626 -14.94 -3.99 10.78
CA ASP A 626 -15.50 -2.66 10.46
C ASP A 626 -15.44 -2.42 8.93
N SER A 627 -16.32 -3.09 8.17
CA SER A 627 -16.26 -3.17 6.70
C SER A 627 -16.41 -1.83 5.95
N ASP A 628 -16.86 -0.76 6.61
CA ASP A 628 -17.01 0.57 6.01
C ASP A 628 -16.16 1.68 6.63
N ASP A 629 -15.22 1.29 7.50
CA ASP A 629 -14.24 2.15 8.16
C ASP A 629 -14.86 3.31 8.97
N ASP A 630 -16.05 3.10 9.54
CA ASP A 630 -16.74 4.15 10.30
C ASP A 630 -16.46 4.15 11.81
N THR A 631 -15.67 3.19 12.29
CA THR A 631 -15.32 2.94 13.70
C THR A 631 -16.39 2.23 14.52
N LEU A 632 -17.48 1.78 13.90
CA LEU A 632 -18.48 0.88 14.47
C LEU A 632 -18.18 -0.55 13.98
N LEU A 633 -18.33 -1.52 14.87
CA LEU A 633 -18.19 -2.92 14.47
C LEU A 633 -19.42 -3.33 13.65
N ASP A 634 -19.23 -4.12 12.60
CA ASP A 634 -20.32 -4.54 11.72
C ASP A 634 -21.47 -5.20 12.51
N GLY A 635 -21.13 -6.01 13.51
CA GLY A 635 -22.07 -6.69 14.40
C GLY A 635 -22.95 -5.78 15.26
N VAL A 636 -22.61 -4.49 15.44
CA VAL A 636 -23.50 -3.51 16.11
C VAL A 636 -24.50 -2.86 15.15
N GLU A 637 -24.33 -3.05 13.84
CA GLU A 637 -25.04 -2.37 12.77
C GLU A 637 -26.08 -3.26 12.09
N THR A 638 -27.26 -3.27 12.69
CA THR A 638 -28.29 -4.26 12.33
C THR A 638 -29.02 -4.03 10.99
N ASN A 639 -28.77 -2.89 10.33
CA ASN A 639 -29.43 -2.41 9.11
C ASN A 639 -30.98 -2.56 9.12
N ASP A 640 -31.58 -2.40 10.31
CA ASP A 640 -33.03 -2.53 10.50
C ASP A 640 -33.74 -1.17 10.59
N GLY A 641 -32.96 -0.07 10.56
CA GLY A 641 -33.44 1.31 10.69
C GLY A 641 -34.08 1.61 12.04
N ASN A 642 -33.78 0.83 13.08
CA ASN A 642 -34.31 1.01 14.42
C ASN A 642 -33.18 1.24 15.42
N PHE A 643 -32.78 2.51 15.56
CA PHE A 643 -31.78 2.92 16.54
C PHE A 643 -32.19 2.62 17.99
N VAL A 644 -31.42 1.74 18.65
CA VAL A 644 -31.57 1.43 20.08
C VAL A 644 -30.44 2.06 20.90
N GLY A 645 -29.24 2.14 20.35
CA GLY A 645 -28.04 2.73 20.95
C GLY A 645 -26.76 2.13 20.37
N ALA A 646 -25.61 2.36 21.01
CA ALA A 646 -24.28 1.96 20.53
C ALA A 646 -23.97 0.45 20.46
N GLY A 647 -24.95 -0.43 20.66
CA GLY A 647 -24.77 -1.88 20.45
C GLY A 647 -25.90 -2.47 19.60
N ALA A 648 -26.60 -1.60 18.88
CA ALA A 648 -27.69 -1.87 17.95
C ALA A 648 -28.08 -0.49 17.36
N THR A 649 -27.23 -0.01 16.44
CA THR A 649 -27.30 1.34 15.86
C THR A 649 -28.42 1.45 14.83
N GLY A 650 -28.76 0.34 14.17
CA GLY A 650 -29.74 0.33 13.08
C GLY A 650 -29.20 0.87 11.77
N SER A 651 -27.94 1.33 11.74
CA SER A 651 -27.15 1.67 10.56
C SER A 651 -26.76 0.44 9.75
N ASN A 652 -26.21 0.68 8.56
CA ASN A 652 -25.80 -0.31 7.58
C ASN A 652 -24.27 -0.49 7.63
N PRO A 653 -23.76 -1.70 7.92
CA PRO A 653 -22.32 -1.99 8.07
C PRO A 653 -21.51 -1.98 6.77
N ASN A 654 -22.02 -1.29 5.76
CA ASN A 654 -21.42 -1.23 4.44
C ASN A 654 -21.59 0.20 3.88
N ALA A 655 -21.94 1.15 4.73
CA ALA A 655 -22.14 2.55 4.40
C ALA A 655 -21.88 3.46 5.62
N HIS A 656 -20.69 4.06 5.64
CA HIS A 656 -20.24 5.11 6.58
C HIS A 656 -21.27 6.23 6.88
N ASP A 657 -22.15 6.54 5.92
CA ASP A 657 -23.27 7.46 6.11
C ASP A 657 -24.55 6.74 5.65
N THR A 658 -25.20 6.03 6.59
CA THR A 658 -26.33 5.14 6.29
C THR A 658 -27.47 5.88 5.59
N ASP A 659 -27.77 7.10 6.02
CA ASP A 659 -28.91 7.86 5.53
C ASP A 659 -28.56 8.98 4.54
N SER A 660 -27.26 9.11 4.26
CA SER A 660 -26.66 10.02 3.28
C SER A 660 -26.98 11.48 3.57
N ASP A 661 -27.03 11.85 4.84
CA ASP A 661 -27.42 13.17 5.27
C ASP A 661 -26.22 14.11 5.54
N GLY A 662 -25.00 13.58 5.45
CA GLY A 662 -23.73 14.26 5.63
C GLY A 662 -23.15 14.17 7.05
N TYR A 663 -23.76 13.39 7.93
CA TYR A 663 -23.18 13.00 9.22
C TYR A 663 -22.95 11.50 9.21
N PHE A 664 -21.73 11.09 9.51
CA PHE A 664 -21.37 9.68 9.58
C PHE A 664 -21.97 9.02 10.83
N ASP A 665 -22.18 7.72 10.78
CA ASP A 665 -22.99 7.01 11.77
C ASP A 665 -22.39 7.07 13.19
N GLU A 666 -21.05 7.08 13.31
CA GLU A 666 -20.31 7.29 14.55
C GLU A 666 -20.46 8.71 15.11
N GLN A 667 -20.58 9.70 14.23
CA GLN A 667 -20.80 11.11 14.61
C GLN A 667 -22.21 11.30 15.15
N GLU A 668 -23.18 10.63 14.54
CA GLU A 668 -24.57 10.59 14.97
C GLU A 668 -24.69 9.92 16.34
N LEU A 669 -24.01 8.80 16.54
CA LEU A 669 -23.93 8.10 17.81
C LEU A 669 -23.37 9.01 18.92
N THR A 670 -22.29 9.74 18.62
CA THR A 670 -21.68 10.73 19.51
C THR A 670 -22.61 11.91 19.78
N GLY A 671 -23.35 12.34 18.77
CA GLY A 671 -24.40 13.36 18.82
C GLY A 671 -25.67 12.91 19.56
N ASN A 672 -25.76 11.61 19.89
CA ASN A 672 -26.94 10.95 20.43
C ASN A 672 -28.17 11.15 19.51
N THR A 673 -27.92 11.07 18.21
CA THR A 673 -28.90 11.11 17.12
C THR A 673 -28.98 9.77 16.39
N ASP A 674 -29.80 9.66 15.35
CA ASP A 674 -30.24 8.37 14.81
C ASP A 674 -29.64 8.24 13.41
N PRO A 675 -28.62 7.39 13.20
CA PRO A 675 -27.86 7.28 11.94
C PRO A 675 -28.71 6.79 10.76
N SER A 676 -29.93 6.32 11.04
CA SER A 676 -30.85 5.81 10.01
C SER A 676 -31.99 6.78 9.66
N ASP A 677 -32.02 7.98 10.26
CA ASP A 677 -33.02 9.01 10.02
C ASP A 677 -32.41 10.34 9.59
N PRO A 678 -32.51 10.74 8.29
CA PRO A 678 -31.80 11.90 7.74
C PRO A 678 -32.36 13.25 8.23
N SER A 679 -33.33 13.20 9.13
CA SER A 679 -33.89 14.35 9.84
C SER A 679 -33.42 14.47 11.28
N SER A 680 -32.74 13.45 11.78
CA SER A 680 -32.19 13.32 13.13
C SER A 680 -30.71 13.64 13.11
N LYS A 681 -30.34 14.88 12.80
CA LYS A 681 -28.92 15.30 12.72
C LYS A 681 -28.36 15.73 14.07
N PRO A 682 -27.06 15.52 14.35
CA PRO A 682 -26.36 16.19 15.43
C PRO A 682 -26.60 17.70 15.34
N GLN A 683 -26.94 18.34 16.47
CA GLN A 683 -27.08 19.80 16.47
C GLN A 683 -25.71 20.45 16.34
N PHE A 684 -25.28 20.80 15.12
CA PHE A 684 -24.09 21.61 14.95
C PHE A 684 -24.27 22.98 15.64
N PRO A 685 -23.31 23.41 16.48
CA PRO A 685 -23.44 24.66 17.23
C PRO A 685 -23.67 25.86 16.31
N THR A 686 -24.65 26.70 16.64
CA THR A 686 -24.89 27.95 15.89
C THR A 686 -23.71 28.92 16.10
N PRO A 687 -23.07 29.43 15.04
CA PRO A 687 -21.96 30.37 15.20
C PRO A 687 -22.42 31.72 15.77
N LEU A 688 -21.53 32.34 16.55
CA LEU A 688 -21.60 33.76 16.94
C LEU A 688 -21.39 34.69 15.73
N GLY A 689 -20.56 34.27 14.78
CA GLY A 689 -20.33 34.95 13.51
C GLY A 689 -19.74 33.98 12.47
N PHE A 690 -20.12 34.15 11.21
CA PHE A 690 -19.55 33.40 10.08
C PHE A 690 -19.41 34.30 8.84
N TRP A 691 -18.21 34.40 8.27
CA TRP A 691 -17.91 35.21 7.10
C TRP A 691 -17.24 34.35 6.02
N SER A 692 -17.95 34.08 4.91
CA SER A 692 -17.42 33.28 3.79
C SER A 692 -16.61 34.09 2.78
N PHE A 693 -16.91 35.39 2.62
CA PHE A 693 -16.32 36.31 1.64
C PHE A 693 -16.77 36.14 0.17
N ASP A 694 -17.79 35.32 -0.07
CA ASP A 694 -18.42 35.12 -1.39
C ASP A 694 -19.06 36.38 -1.99
N ASP A 695 -19.22 37.44 -1.19
CA ASP A 695 -19.79 38.72 -1.59
C ASP A 695 -18.82 39.65 -2.36
N GLN A 696 -17.58 39.20 -2.63
CA GLN A 696 -16.67 39.73 -3.66
C GLN A 696 -16.52 41.27 -3.68
N GLY A 697 -16.17 41.87 -2.54
CA GLY A 697 -15.68 43.24 -2.52
C GLY A 697 -16.74 44.33 -2.39
N GLU A 698 -17.89 43.99 -1.81
CA GLU A 698 -18.66 45.00 -1.11
C GLU A 698 -17.81 45.59 0.03
N THR A 699 -18.00 46.89 0.33
CA THR A 699 -17.29 47.53 1.47
C THR A 699 -17.68 46.94 2.83
N VAL A 700 -18.66 46.03 2.83
CA VAL A 700 -19.19 45.31 3.98
C VAL A 700 -19.35 43.85 3.57
N THR A 701 -18.68 42.94 4.28
CA THR A 701 -18.88 41.51 4.13
C THR A 701 -19.94 40.99 5.10
N ALA A 702 -20.85 40.12 4.65
CA ALA A 702 -21.98 39.66 5.43
C ALA A 702 -21.58 38.67 6.53
N ASP A 703 -22.13 38.84 7.74
CA ASP A 703 -22.19 37.76 8.73
C ASP A 703 -23.39 36.87 8.40
N LEU A 704 -23.09 35.63 8.00
CA LEU A 704 -24.07 34.61 7.63
C LEU A 704 -24.66 33.88 8.84
N SER A 705 -24.16 34.16 10.05
CA SER A 705 -24.79 33.70 11.28
C SER A 705 -26.11 34.45 11.57
N PRO A 706 -26.94 33.94 12.51
CA PRO A 706 -28.14 34.66 12.94
C PRO A 706 -27.90 36.00 13.67
N ASN A 707 -26.65 36.36 13.97
CA ASN A 707 -26.32 37.48 14.86
C ASN A 707 -26.04 38.81 14.13
N GLY A 708 -25.77 38.78 12.82
CA GLY A 708 -25.69 39.98 11.99
C GLY A 708 -24.50 40.90 12.27
N ASN A 709 -23.37 40.34 12.69
CA ASN A 709 -22.08 41.00 12.93
C ASN A 709 -21.31 41.32 11.63
N ASN A 710 -21.97 41.88 10.61
CA ASN A 710 -21.34 42.16 9.31
C ASN A 710 -19.99 42.90 9.47
N GLY A 711 -18.99 42.48 8.70
CA GLY A 711 -17.64 43.04 8.72
C GLY A 711 -17.49 44.21 7.75
N VAL A 712 -16.72 45.23 8.10
CA VAL A 712 -16.31 46.32 7.21
C VAL A 712 -14.92 46.03 6.68
N VAL A 713 -14.79 45.91 5.36
CA VAL A 713 -13.50 45.68 4.68
C VAL A 713 -12.70 46.98 4.66
N LEU A 714 -11.46 46.93 5.13
CA LEU A 714 -10.47 47.99 5.11
C LEU A 714 -9.48 47.79 3.95
N GLY A 715 -8.81 48.86 3.55
CA GLY A 715 -7.83 48.83 2.46
C GLY A 715 -8.48 48.71 1.08
N ASN A 716 -7.78 48.08 0.13
CA ASN A 716 -8.30 47.75 -1.20
C ASN A 716 -8.12 46.24 -1.49
N ALA A 717 -8.48 45.41 -0.51
CA ALA A 717 -8.41 43.96 -0.60
C ALA A 717 -9.02 43.43 -1.90
N THR A 718 -8.34 42.45 -2.48
CA THR A 718 -8.79 41.71 -3.66
C THR A 718 -9.47 40.41 -3.25
N TYR A 719 -10.03 39.69 -4.22
CA TYR A 719 -10.70 38.41 -4.01
C TYR A 719 -10.19 37.41 -5.03
N VAL A 720 -10.04 36.17 -4.60
CA VAL A 720 -9.60 35.04 -5.41
C VAL A 720 -10.58 33.88 -5.22
N GLU A 721 -10.37 32.79 -5.97
CA GLU A 721 -11.11 31.54 -5.78
C GLU A 721 -10.90 30.99 -4.37
N GLY A 722 -11.99 30.54 -3.76
CA GLY A 722 -12.00 30.06 -2.39
C GLY A 722 -11.44 28.65 -2.21
N HIS A 723 -11.53 28.14 -0.98
CA HIS A 723 -10.87 26.89 -0.58
C HIS A 723 -11.50 25.63 -1.18
N SER A 724 -12.80 25.65 -1.46
CA SER A 724 -13.54 24.47 -1.94
C SER A 724 -13.30 24.16 -3.42
N GLY A 725 -12.78 25.12 -4.19
CA GLY A 725 -12.69 25.03 -5.66
C GLY A 725 -14.05 25.00 -6.36
N ILE A 726 -15.16 25.22 -5.63
CA ILE A 726 -16.50 25.22 -6.19
C ILE A 726 -16.78 26.60 -6.81
N PRO A 727 -17.33 26.67 -8.03
CA PRO A 727 -17.69 27.95 -8.64
C PRO A 727 -18.63 28.78 -7.75
N GLY A 728 -18.15 29.94 -7.30
CA GLY A 728 -18.92 30.83 -6.43
C GLY A 728 -18.37 30.98 -5.02
N ASP A 729 -17.42 30.13 -4.62
CA ASP A 729 -16.64 30.28 -3.39
C ASP A 729 -15.48 31.27 -3.62
N PHE A 730 -15.41 32.30 -2.80
CA PHE A 730 -14.36 33.32 -2.89
C PHE A 730 -13.66 33.57 -1.56
N ALA A 731 -12.35 33.69 -1.63
CA ALA A 731 -11.53 34.14 -0.52
C ALA A 731 -11.16 35.62 -0.63
N ILE A 732 -10.99 36.28 0.52
CA ILE A 732 -10.38 37.61 0.58
C ILE A 732 -8.86 37.50 0.51
N ASP A 733 -8.23 38.29 -0.34
CA ASP A 733 -6.78 38.34 -0.57
C ASP A 733 -6.21 39.65 0.01
N LEU A 734 -5.34 39.50 1.02
CA LEU A 734 -4.84 40.58 1.87
C LEU A 734 -3.37 40.89 1.56
N ASP A 735 -3.06 42.18 1.35
CA ASP A 735 -1.73 42.62 0.90
C ASP A 735 -0.63 42.70 1.98
N GLY A 736 -0.96 42.39 3.24
CA GLY A 736 -0.03 42.48 4.37
C GLY A 736 0.34 43.91 4.80
N ILE A 737 -0.34 44.94 4.28
CA ILE A 737 -0.02 46.36 4.54
C ILE A 737 -1.16 47.06 5.28
N ASP A 738 -2.36 47.09 4.71
CA ASP A 738 -3.50 47.80 5.30
C ASP A 738 -4.88 47.14 5.10
N ASP A 739 -4.93 46.00 4.41
CA ASP A 739 -6.14 45.20 4.25
C ASP A 739 -6.50 44.45 5.54
N ALA A 740 -7.79 44.46 5.90
CA ALA A 740 -8.36 43.74 7.05
C ALA A 740 -9.89 43.82 7.02
N VAL A 741 -10.57 43.06 7.88
CA VAL A 741 -12.02 43.17 8.12
C VAL A 741 -12.28 43.49 9.59
N THR A 742 -13.06 44.53 9.83
CA THR A 742 -13.44 44.96 11.19
C THR A 742 -14.89 44.67 11.50
N THR A 743 -15.20 44.17 12.69
CA THR A 743 -16.59 43.80 13.07
C THR A 743 -17.07 44.56 14.30
N SER A 744 -18.32 44.32 14.70
CA SER A 744 -18.87 44.76 16.00
C SER A 744 -18.97 43.65 17.04
N MET A 745 -18.42 42.46 16.76
CA MET A 745 -18.53 41.29 17.63
C MET A 745 -17.57 41.40 18.83
N THR A 746 -18.00 40.92 20.00
CA THR A 746 -17.23 40.88 21.25
C THR A 746 -17.25 39.48 21.85
N LEU A 747 -16.11 39.00 22.34
CA LEU A 747 -15.91 37.71 22.99
C LEU A 747 -15.70 37.85 24.52
N ASP A 748 -16.30 38.89 25.11
CA ASP A 748 -16.11 39.24 26.52
C ASP A 748 -16.79 38.25 27.48
N ASN A 749 -16.02 37.67 28.40
CA ASN A 749 -16.53 36.79 29.47
C ASN A 749 -17.18 35.47 28.99
N ILE A 750 -16.84 35.01 27.79
CA ILE A 750 -17.30 33.69 27.31
C ILE A 750 -16.56 32.55 28.03
N GLY A 751 -17.28 31.45 28.26
CA GLY A 751 -16.81 30.30 29.05
C GLY A 751 -16.09 29.21 28.24
N GLU A 752 -16.27 29.24 26.93
CA GLU A 752 -15.71 28.30 25.96
C GLU A 752 -15.73 28.95 24.57
N PHE A 753 -14.87 28.51 23.68
CA PHE A 753 -14.81 29.02 22.31
C PHE A 753 -14.24 27.99 21.33
N THR A 754 -14.71 28.11 20.09
CA THR A 754 -14.03 27.59 18.89
C THR A 754 -13.98 28.73 17.88
N MET A 755 -12.85 28.89 17.19
CA MET A 755 -12.77 29.69 15.97
C MET A 755 -12.00 28.91 14.93
N ALA A 756 -12.47 28.96 13.69
CA ALA A 756 -11.88 28.22 12.59
C ALA A 756 -11.95 29.04 11.29
N GLY A 757 -11.09 28.70 10.33
CA GLY A 757 -11.14 29.26 8.99
C GLY A 757 -10.00 28.70 8.13
N TRP A 758 -10.05 29.03 6.85
CA TRP A 758 -9.05 28.59 5.88
C TRP A 758 -8.08 29.71 5.56
N ILE A 759 -6.79 29.36 5.42
CA ILE A 759 -5.73 30.29 5.04
C ILE A 759 -4.87 29.74 3.92
N ARG A 760 -4.37 30.62 3.06
CA ARG A 760 -3.36 30.29 2.06
C ARG A 760 -2.32 31.41 2.01
N PHE A 761 -1.05 31.07 2.21
CA PHE A 761 0.01 32.05 2.43
C PHE A 761 1.34 31.55 1.88
N PRO A 762 1.63 31.80 0.59
CA PRO A 762 2.83 31.29 -0.08
C PRO A 762 4.12 32.04 0.34
N PHE A 763 4.05 32.92 1.34
CA PHE A 763 5.16 33.74 1.80
C PHE A 763 5.25 33.76 3.33
N ASP A 764 6.50 33.89 3.81
CA ASP A 764 6.81 34.16 5.21
C ASP A 764 6.04 35.38 5.73
N GLN A 765 5.39 35.21 6.89
CA GLN A 765 4.67 36.30 7.55
C GLN A 765 5.63 37.28 8.24
N ALA A 766 5.15 38.49 8.49
CA ALA A 766 5.86 39.41 9.37
C ALA A 766 5.81 38.91 10.83
N ASN A 767 6.72 39.40 11.66
CA ASN A 767 6.61 39.20 13.11
C ASN A 767 5.32 39.87 13.59
N ARG A 768 4.39 39.09 14.17
CA ARG A 768 3.05 39.54 14.55
C ARG A 768 2.22 39.93 13.34
N SER A 769 1.67 38.94 12.64
CA SER A 769 0.64 39.11 11.61
C SER A 769 -0.66 38.47 12.09
N GLY A 770 -1.74 39.24 12.20
CA GLY A 770 -3.01 38.80 12.78
C GLY A 770 -3.90 38.07 11.79
N LEU A 771 -4.38 36.88 12.15
CA LEU A 771 -5.34 36.09 11.36
C LEU A 771 -6.77 36.49 11.69
N PHE A 772 -7.26 36.13 12.88
CA PHE A 772 -8.58 36.53 13.35
C PHE A 772 -8.63 36.47 14.88
N GLY A 773 -9.30 37.42 15.52
CA GLY A 773 -9.31 37.51 16.98
C GLY A 773 -9.64 38.90 17.49
N GLN A 774 -9.61 39.06 18.82
CA GLN A 774 -9.90 40.28 19.54
C GLN A 774 -8.71 40.65 20.45
N ASN A 775 -8.11 41.81 20.17
CA ASN A 775 -6.96 42.33 20.91
C ASN A 775 -7.20 42.38 22.43
N ASP A 776 -6.15 42.13 23.21
CA ASP A 776 -6.07 42.05 24.67
C ASP A 776 -6.82 40.87 25.35
N ILE A 777 -7.53 40.03 24.58
CA ILE A 777 -8.20 38.84 25.15
C ILE A 777 -7.99 37.53 24.38
N LEU A 778 -7.95 37.56 23.06
CA LEU A 778 -7.98 36.34 22.24
C LEU A 778 -7.40 36.65 20.86
N GLU A 779 -6.08 36.54 20.73
CA GLU A 779 -5.31 37.08 19.60
C GLU A 779 -4.69 35.92 18.82
N PHE A 780 -5.16 35.67 17.59
CA PHE A 780 -4.63 34.60 16.74
C PHE A 780 -3.89 35.12 15.54
N GLY A 781 -2.77 34.50 15.25
CA GLY A 781 -1.97 34.80 14.08
C GLY A 781 -0.54 34.39 14.26
N PHE A 782 0.34 34.90 13.42
CA PHE A 782 1.74 34.53 13.37
C PHE A 782 2.54 35.36 14.37
N SER A 783 3.17 34.70 15.34
CA SER A 783 4.09 35.35 16.28
C SER A 783 5.49 35.57 15.67
N ALA A 784 5.83 34.74 14.69
CA ALA A 784 7.04 34.78 13.87
C ALA A 784 6.69 34.21 12.47
N PRO A 785 7.57 34.34 11.45
CA PRO A 785 7.23 34.07 10.05
C PRO A 785 6.52 32.74 9.75
N SER A 786 6.89 31.68 10.48
CA SER A 786 6.35 30.32 10.32
C SER A 786 5.89 29.72 11.65
N ASN A 787 5.34 30.56 12.54
CA ASN A 787 4.92 30.11 13.88
C ASN A 787 3.60 30.77 14.28
N VAL A 788 2.51 30.00 14.19
CA VAL A 788 1.18 30.44 14.58
C VAL A 788 1.04 30.43 16.10
N GLN A 789 0.23 31.35 16.62
CA GLN A 789 0.05 31.58 18.04
C GLN A 789 -1.43 31.78 18.37
N LEU A 790 -1.86 31.05 19.40
CA LEU A 790 -3.04 31.32 20.21
C LEU A 790 -2.60 32.05 21.46
N TRP A 791 -2.84 33.35 21.54
CA TRP A 791 -2.69 34.09 22.79
C TRP A 791 -4.04 34.40 23.40
N SER A 792 -4.23 34.13 24.70
CA SER A 792 -5.47 34.48 25.38
C SER A 792 -5.25 35.06 26.78
N ASN A 793 -6.28 35.76 27.28
CA ASN A 793 -6.29 36.34 28.62
C ASN A 793 -7.55 35.90 29.41
N PRO A 794 -7.40 35.04 30.43
CA PRO A 794 -6.16 34.41 30.90
C PRO A 794 -5.62 33.35 29.92
N GLY A 795 -4.40 32.85 30.15
CA GLY A 795 -3.84 31.70 29.40
C GLY A 795 -2.48 31.92 28.76
N GLY A 796 -2.17 33.14 28.30
CA GLY A 796 -0.91 33.45 27.61
C GLY A 796 -0.78 32.76 26.25
N ALA A 797 0.44 32.71 25.72
CA ALA A 797 0.74 32.17 24.39
C ALA A 797 0.82 30.63 24.37
N LEU A 798 0.15 30.03 23.40
CA LEU A 798 0.33 28.69 22.89
C LEU A 798 0.76 28.81 21.42
N ASN A 799 1.76 28.05 20.98
CA ASN A 799 2.33 28.20 19.64
C ASN A 799 2.43 26.84 18.93
N ALA A 800 2.31 26.87 17.61
CA ALA A 800 2.58 25.72 16.74
C ALA A 800 3.38 26.18 15.50
N PRO A 801 4.34 25.38 15.00
CA PRO A 801 5.01 25.66 13.75
C PRO A 801 4.02 25.52 12.58
N LEU A 802 4.12 26.41 11.60
CA LEU A 802 3.31 26.36 10.37
C LEU A 802 4.07 27.09 9.26
N SER A 803 4.56 26.34 8.28
CA SER A 803 5.36 26.85 7.14
C SER A 803 4.48 27.47 6.06
N PRO A 804 4.99 28.44 5.28
CA PRO A 804 4.29 28.96 4.10
C PRO A 804 3.78 27.85 3.19
N SER A 805 2.53 27.98 2.73
CA SER A 805 1.87 26.99 1.88
C SER A 805 1.23 27.66 0.67
N GLU A 806 1.43 27.06 -0.51
CA GLU A 806 0.67 27.37 -1.71
C GLU A 806 -0.70 26.68 -1.72
N ASP A 807 -0.97 25.76 -0.79
CA ASP A 807 -2.25 25.10 -0.63
C ASP A 807 -3.07 25.72 0.49
N TRP A 808 -4.36 25.40 0.51
CA TRP A 808 -5.28 25.82 1.55
C TRP A 808 -5.01 25.02 2.83
N VAL A 809 -4.87 25.73 3.95
CA VAL A 809 -4.67 25.17 5.28
C VAL A 809 -5.87 25.54 6.14
N HIS A 810 -6.56 24.55 6.69
CA HIS A 810 -7.60 24.79 7.69
C HIS A 810 -6.94 24.99 9.04
N ILE A 811 -7.33 26.04 9.77
CA ILE A 811 -6.81 26.31 11.10
C ILE A 811 -7.95 26.53 12.08
N ALA A 812 -7.89 25.85 13.22
CA ALA A 812 -8.86 26.03 14.30
C ALA A 812 -8.21 26.20 15.68
N PHE A 813 -8.87 26.97 16.52
CA PHE A 813 -8.46 27.26 17.89
C PHE A 813 -9.64 26.98 18.82
N VAL A 814 -9.43 26.05 19.76
CA VAL A 814 -10.46 25.58 20.68
C VAL A 814 -10.02 25.86 22.11
N GLY A 815 -10.96 26.23 22.99
CA GLY A 815 -10.64 26.40 24.40
C GLY A 815 -11.85 26.38 25.33
N ASP A 816 -11.65 25.77 26.49
CA ASP A 816 -12.65 25.63 27.54
C ASP A 816 -12.02 25.70 28.95
N SER A 817 -12.75 25.22 29.95
CA SER A 817 -12.29 25.19 31.35
C SER A 817 -11.25 24.10 31.64
N THR A 818 -11.00 23.20 30.69
CA THR A 818 -10.07 22.07 30.80
C THR A 818 -8.75 22.33 30.07
N GLY A 819 -8.79 23.02 28.93
CA GLY A 819 -7.61 23.22 28.09
C GLY A 819 -7.83 24.20 26.95
N ARG A 820 -6.81 24.30 26.09
CA ARG A 820 -6.84 24.96 24.78
C ARG A 820 -6.05 24.15 23.79
N THR A 821 -6.48 24.15 22.53
CA THR A 821 -5.83 23.40 21.46
C THR A 821 -5.77 24.23 20.18
N ILE A 822 -4.64 24.13 19.46
CA ILE A 822 -4.49 24.57 18.08
C ILE A 822 -4.63 23.32 17.20
N PHE A 823 -5.50 23.40 16.20
CA PHE A 823 -5.65 22.39 15.17
C PHE A 823 -5.22 22.93 13.81
N ILE A 824 -4.53 22.11 13.02
CA ILE A 824 -4.15 22.38 11.63
C ILE A 824 -4.66 21.21 10.80
N ASN A 825 -5.43 21.49 9.74
CA ASN A 825 -6.04 20.49 8.86
C ASN A 825 -6.84 19.39 9.60
N GLY A 826 -7.47 19.76 10.72
CA GLY A 826 -8.25 18.82 11.54
C GLY A 826 -7.47 18.21 12.71
N ASP A 827 -6.14 18.23 12.65
CA ASP A 827 -5.26 17.55 13.62
C ASP A 827 -4.81 18.46 14.76
N ALA A 828 -4.80 17.93 15.98
CA ALA A 828 -4.38 18.67 17.16
C ALA A 828 -2.84 18.82 17.23
N VAL A 829 -2.32 20.00 16.88
CA VAL A 829 -0.85 20.24 16.80
C VAL A 829 -0.24 20.86 18.05
N ALA A 830 -1.05 21.48 18.92
CA ALA A 830 -0.56 22.04 20.18
C ALA A 830 -1.67 22.12 21.23
N THR A 831 -1.41 21.62 22.44
CA THR A 831 -2.33 21.70 23.59
C THR A 831 -1.73 22.51 24.73
N GLY A 832 -2.59 23.20 25.48
CA GLY A 832 -2.19 24.08 26.57
C GLY A 832 -3.23 24.15 27.68
N ALA A 833 -2.83 24.73 28.82
CA ALA A 833 -3.71 24.87 29.96
C ALA A 833 -4.92 25.78 29.66
N ALA A 834 -6.02 25.52 30.38
CA ALA A 834 -7.26 26.27 30.33
C ALA A 834 -7.07 27.79 30.43
N ALA A 835 -7.92 28.53 29.73
CA ALA A 835 -7.86 29.98 29.58
C ALA A 835 -9.20 30.68 29.77
N THR A 836 -10.25 29.92 30.09
CA THR A 836 -11.60 30.44 30.20
C THR A 836 -12.05 30.48 31.68
N PRO A 837 -13.04 31.33 32.02
CA PRO A 837 -13.68 32.32 31.15
C PRO A 837 -12.71 33.42 30.73
N LEU A 838 -12.87 33.91 29.49
CA LEU A 838 -12.04 35.01 28.96
C LEU A 838 -12.31 36.30 29.74
N ASN A 839 -11.31 37.16 29.86
CA ASN A 839 -11.50 38.51 30.36
C ASN A 839 -12.24 39.38 29.32
N ALA A 840 -12.65 40.59 29.73
CA ALA A 840 -13.24 41.57 28.81
C ALA A 840 -12.16 42.43 28.13
N SER A 841 -12.43 42.88 26.92
CA SER A 841 -11.59 43.81 26.16
C SER A 841 -12.38 45.01 25.65
N ASP A 842 -11.69 46.14 25.45
CA ASP A 842 -12.27 47.34 24.83
C ASP A 842 -12.26 47.28 23.28
N PHE A 843 -11.73 46.19 22.70
CA PHE A 843 -11.60 45.97 21.26
C PHE A 843 -12.67 45.01 20.73
N PHE A 844 -12.90 45.02 19.41
CA PHE A 844 -13.80 44.07 18.74
C PHE A 844 -13.01 42.96 18.06
N PHE A 845 -13.69 41.85 17.76
CA PHE A 845 -13.15 40.78 16.92
C PHE A 845 -12.96 41.26 15.49
N ASN A 846 -11.78 41.04 14.92
CA ASN A 846 -11.42 41.42 13.55
C ASN A 846 -10.70 40.27 12.83
N ILE A 847 -10.56 40.38 11.52
CA ILE A 847 -9.95 39.39 10.61
C ILE A 847 -8.88 40.09 9.76
N GLY A 848 -7.74 39.45 9.52
CA GLY A 848 -6.64 39.93 8.70
C GLY A 848 -5.73 40.98 9.32
N GLY A 849 -6.00 41.44 10.54
CA GLY A 849 -5.23 42.49 11.24
C GLY A 849 -6.10 43.57 11.87
N ALA A 850 -5.56 44.78 12.05
CA ALA A 850 -6.29 45.98 12.48
C ALA A 850 -7.17 45.82 13.74
N GLY A 851 -6.68 45.13 14.77
CA GLY A 851 -7.44 44.84 15.99
C GLY A 851 -7.26 43.43 16.54
N VAL A 852 -6.43 42.60 15.90
CA VAL A 852 -6.12 41.24 16.36
C VAL A 852 -4.99 41.24 17.40
N PHE A 853 -3.80 41.75 17.06
CA PHE A 853 -2.63 41.82 17.97
C PHE A 853 -2.35 43.22 18.56
N ASP A 854 -2.90 44.25 17.91
CA ASP A 854 -2.92 45.63 18.40
C ASP A 854 -4.10 46.37 17.74
N ALA A 855 -4.29 47.64 18.10
CA ALA A 855 -5.44 48.42 17.66
C ALA A 855 -5.53 48.72 16.15
N THR A 856 -4.44 48.69 15.37
CA THR A 856 -4.44 49.27 14.01
C THR A 856 -3.50 48.62 12.98
N GLY A 857 -2.56 47.76 13.38
CA GLY A 857 -1.56 47.16 12.49
C GLY A 857 -1.58 45.63 12.47
N ASN A 858 -0.42 45.01 12.18
CA ASN A 858 -0.21 43.56 12.15
C ASN A 858 -1.07 42.85 11.10
N HIS A 859 -0.94 43.27 9.84
CA HIS A 859 -1.73 42.74 8.73
C HIS A 859 -1.18 41.39 8.25
N PHE A 860 -2.09 40.48 7.91
CA PHE A 860 -1.78 39.21 7.28
C PHE A 860 -1.51 39.39 5.80
N LEU A 861 -0.51 38.67 5.28
CA LEU A 861 -0.18 38.63 3.85
C LEU A 861 -0.61 37.26 3.31
N GLY A 862 -1.72 37.21 2.57
CA GLY A 862 -2.27 35.97 2.04
C GLY A 862 -3.78 35.99 1.97
N GLN A 863 -4.37 34.81 1.77
CA GLN A 863 -5.79 34.64 1.56
C GLN A 863 -6.47 34.02 2.79
N ILE A 864 -7.70 34.43 3.06
CA ILE A 864 -8.54 33.90 4.15
C ILE A 864 -9.94 33.55 3.59
N ASN A 865 -10.46 32.38 3.96
CA ASN A 865 -11.84 31.93 3.68
C ASN A 865 -12.55 31.52 4.97
N ASP A 866 -13.89 31.54 4.95
CA ASP A 866 -14.74 30.75 5.85
C ASP A 866 -14.44 30.90 7.35
N VAL A 867 -14.33 32.14 7.82
CA VAL A 867 -14.04 32.42 9.22
C VAL A 867 -15.29 32.24 10.06
N GLY A 868 -15.31 31.22 10.91
CA GLY A 868 -16.38 30.91 11.86
C GLY A 868 -15.96 31.08 13.32
N VAL A 869 -16.90 31.51 14.17
CA VAL A 869 -16.69 31.72 15.61
C VAL A 869 -17.87 31.15 16.40
N TRP A 870 -17.60 30.37 17.45
CA TRP A 870 -18.61 29.71 18.29
C TRP A 870 -18.34 29.91 19.77
N GLU A 871 -19.40 29.95 20.58
CA GLU A 871 -19.35 29.90 22.05
C GLU A 871 -19.52 28.45 22.55
N VAL A 872 -18.80 27.52 21.93
CA VAL A 872 -18.74 26.09 22.28
C VAL A 872 -17.30 25.63 22.08
N SER A 873 -16.82 24.73 22.95
CA SER A 873 -15.59 23.98 22.72
C SER A 873 -15.86 22.72 21.90
N MET A 874 -15.56 22.77 20.60
CA MET A 874 -15.76 21.63 19.68
C MET A 874 -14.74 20.51 19.93
N GLY A 875 -15.19 19.26 19.81
CA GLY A 875 -14.31 18.08 19.83
C GLY A 875 -13.62 17.84 18.48
N PRO A 876 -12.60 16.96 18.43
CA PRO A 876 -11.85 16.66 17.21
C PRO A 876 -12.72 16.28 15.99
N PRO A 877 -13.77 15.45 16.08
CA PRO A 877 -14.58 15.08 14.91
C PRO A 877 -15.24 16.28 14.22
N LEU A 878 -15.77 17.23 14.99
CA LEU A 878 -16.37 18.45 14.43
C LEU A 878 -15.32 19.37 13.79
N ILE A 879 -14.09 19.40 14.33
CA ILE A 879 -13.00 20.18 13.76
C ILE A 879 -12.48 19.54 12.46
N LYS A 880 -12.38 18.21 12.43
CA LYS A 880 -12.04 17.41 11.26
C LYS A 880 -13.09 17.60 10.16
N GLY A 881 -14.38 17.53 10.48
CA GLY A 881 -15.43 17.77 9.50
C GLY A 881 -15.46 19.21 8.93
N LEU A 882 -15.05 20.21 9.71
CA LEU A 882 -14.82 21.57 9.18
C LEU A 882 -13.59 21.63 8.27
N ALA A 883 -12.53 20.89 8.59
CA ALA A 883 -11.28 20.84 7.83
C ALA A 883 -11.41 20.06 6.51
N ASP A 884 -12.27 19.05 6.46
CA ASP A 884 -12.48 18.25 5.25
C ASP A 884 -13.64 18.79 4.41
N GLY A 885 -14.36 19.80 4.92
CA GLY A 885 -15.52 20.39 4.26
C GLY A 885 -16.78 19.52 4.30
N THR A 886 -16.79 18.43 5.08
CA THR A 886 -17.96 17.57 5.27
C THR A 886 -19.05 18.26 6.11
N ILE A 887 -18.66 19.19 6.98
CA ILE A 887 -19.57 19.96 7.83
C ILE A 887 -19.49 21.46 7.49
N SER A 888 -20.64 22.10 7.30
CA SER A 888 -20.73 23.53 7.10
C SER A 888 -21.03 24.32 8.39
N PRO A 889 -20.34 25.46 8.63
CA PRO A 889 -20.60 26.35 9.77
C PRO A 889 -22.04 26.85 9.95
N VAL A 890 -22.85 26.86 8.88
CA VAL A 890 -24.26 27.25 8.93
C VAL A 890 -25.11 26.21 8.20
N PRO A 891 -26.04 25.51 8.88
CA PRO A 891 -26.94 24.56 8.24
C PRO A 891 -27.74 25.22 7.12
N GLY A 892 -27.67 24.64 5.92
CA GLY A 892 -28.34 25.16 4.73
C GLY A 892 -27.53 26.13 3.87
N LEU A 893 -26.19 26.17 4.02
CA LEU A 893 -25.28 26.97 3.19
C LEU A 893 -23.96 26.23 2.88
N GLY A 894 -23.96 24.89 2.89
CA GLY A 894 -22.77 24.07 2.64
C GLY A 894 -22.08 24.42 1.32
N GLY A 895 -20.77 24.66 1.40
CA GLY A 895 -19.90 25.28 0.40
C GLY A 895 -20.35 25.04 -1.03
N GLY A 896 -20.71 26.13 -1.73
CA GLY A 896 -21.02 26.14 -3.16
C GLY A 896 -22.10 25.18 -3.69
N SER A 897 -22.71 24.34 -2.85
CA SER A 897 -23.68 23.34 -3.26
C SER A 897 -25.07 23.96 -3.33
N LEU A 898 -25.79 23.60 -4.39
CA LEU A 898 -27.04 24.24 -4.73
C LEU A 898 -28.21 23.55 -4.02
N GLU A 899 -28.83 24.23 -3.05
CA GLU A 899 -29.78 23.60 -2.11
C GLU A 899 -31.18 24.25 -2.14
N ILE A 900 -32.24 23.47 -1.94
CA ILE A 900 -33.59 24.00 -1.69
C ILE A 900 -33.80 24.20 -0.18
N LEU A 901 -33.63 25.43 0.29
CA LEU A 901 -33.71 25.79 1.71
C LEU A 901 -35.13 25.78 2.28
N SER A 902 -36.10 26.13 1.44
CA SER A 902 -37.51 26.04 1.81
C SER A 902 -38.39 26.08 0.57
N PHE A 903 -39.61 25.58 0.71
CA PHE A 903 -40.65 25.81 -0.27
C PHE A 903 -41.95 26.24 0.40
N SER A 904 -42.78 26.96 -0.35
CA SER A 904 -44.11 27.34 0.09
C SER A 904 -45.12 27.22 -1.04
N LEU A 905 -46.32 26.83 -0.66
CA LEU A 905 -47.47 26.71 -1.55
C LEU A 905 -48.50 27.78 -1.16
N ALA A 906 -48.69 28.78 -2.02
CA ALA A 906 -49.71 29.81 -1.82
C ALA A 906 -50.29 30.25 -3.17
N ASP A 907 -51.61 30.48 -3.23
CA ASP A 907 -52.30 31.05 -4.40
C ASP A 907 -52.03 30.33 -5.74
N ASN A 908 -51.96 28.99 -5.74
CA ASN A 908 -51.56 28.15 -6.88
C ASN A 908 -50.15 28.46 -7.43
N GLN A 909 -49.25 28.94 -6.59
CA GLN A 909 -47.83 29.08 -6.89
C GLN A 909 -47.01 28.28 -5.90
N LEU A 910 -46.02 27.58 -6.44
CA LEU A 910 -44.96 26.93 -5.68
C LEU A 910 -43.77 27.88 -5.70
N SER A 911 -43.31 28.27 -4.53
CA SER A 911 -42.15 29.15 -4.36
C SER A 911 -41.05 28.37 -3.66
N PHE A 912 -39.85 28.36 -4.21
CA PHE A 912 -38.66 27.79 -3.59
C PHE A 912 -37.69 28.91 -3.22
N VAL A 913 -37.08 28.80 -2.05
CA VAL A 913 -35.89 29.58 -1.67
C VAL A 913 -34.70 28.67 -1.87
N VAL A 914 -33.85 29.00 -2.83
CA VAL A 914 -32.70 28.21 -3.25
C VAL A 914 -31.43 28.86 -2.70
N GLY A 915 -30.63 28.10 -1.96
CA GLY A 915 -29.31 28.46 -1.45
C GLY A 915 -28.21 28.16 -2.47
N GLY A 916 -27.03 28.78 -2.31
CA GLY A 916 -25.86 28.46 -3.13
C GLY A 916 -25.92 28.98 -4.59
N THR A 917 -26.83 29.89 -4.91
CA THR A 917 -26.95 30.42 -6.28
C THR A 917 -25.94 31.53 -6.55
N VAL A 918 -25.18 31.41 -7.64
CA VAL A 918 -24.17 32.37 -8.08
C VAL A 918 -24.81 33.54 -8.83
N ALA A 919 -24.40 34.76 -8.47
CA ALA A 919 -24.91 35.97 -9.08
C ALA A 919 -24.63 36.01 -10.60
N GLY A 920 -25.68 36.06 -11.41
CA GLY A 920 -25.55 36.11 -12.87
C GLY A 920 -25.54 34.75 -13.58
N THR A 921 -25.40 33.64 -12.85
CA THR A 921 -25.53 32.27 -13.36
C THR A 921 -27.00 31.90 -13.54
N THR A 922 -27.32 31.14 -14.59
CA THR A 922 -28.70 30.74 -14.91
C THR A 922 -28.99 29.32 -14.44
N TYR A 923 -30.12 29.14 -13.77
CA TYR A 923 -30.57 27.87 -13.19
C TYR A 923 -31.97 27.51 -13.69
N ALA A 924 -32.25 26.21 -13.75
CA ALA A 924 -33.56 25.64 -14.06
C ALA A 924 -34.16 24.96 -12.83
N LEU A 925 -35.41 25.28 -12.50
CA LEU A 925 -36.26 24.49 -11.61
C LEU A 925 -36.96 23.42 -12.44
N GLU A 926 -36.81 22.15 -12.06
CA GLU A 926 -37.38 21.01 -12.78
C GLU A 926 -38.29 20.16 -11.87
N GLU A 927 -39.26 19.45 -12.46
CA GLU A 927 -40.12 18.48 -11.78
C GLU A 927 -40.08 17.09 -12.42
N SER A 928 -40.34 16.06 -11.61
CA SER A 928 -40.50 14.68 -12.08
C SER A 928 -41.58 13.92 -11.27
N ASP A 929 -42.11 12.84 -11.86
CA ASP A 929 -43.00 11.88 -11.19
C ASP A 929 -42.23 10.82 -10.38
N GLY A 930 -40.91 10.70 -10.58
CA GLY A 930 -40.02 9.76 -9.89
C GLY A 930 -38.54 10.12 -10.10
N LEU A 931 -37.65 9.64 -9.22
CA LEU A 931 -36.20 9.95 -9.30
C LEU A 931 -35.55 9.47 -10.62
N LEU A 932 -36.08 8.39 -11.21
CA LEU A 932 -35.62 7.81 -12.49
C LEU A 932 -36.48 8.22 -13.70
N ASP A 933 -37.57 8.97 -13.47
CA ASP A 933 -38.43 9.46 -14.56
C ASP A 933 -37.83 10.71 -15.21
N PRO A 934 -38.16 11.02 -16.48
CA PRO A 934 -37.67 12.21 -17.15
C PRO A 934 -38.02 13.49 -16.37
N TRP A 935 -37.02 14.35 -16.17
CA TRP A 935 -37.19 15.64 -15.54
C TRP A 935 -37.67 16.69 -16.54
N PHE A 936 -38.63 17.51 -16.12
CA PHE A 936 -39.23 18.55 -16.93
C PHE A 936 -38.98 19.92 -16.31
N GLU A 937 -38.39 20.82 -17.09
CA GLU A 937 -38.16 22.20 -16.70
C GLU A 937 -39.49 22.96 -16.49
N LEU A 938 -39.60 23.61 -15.34
CA LEU A 938 -40.73 24.44 -14.93
C LEU A 938 -40.45 25.92 -15.08
N ASN A 939 -39.23 26.37 -14.73
CA ASN A 939 -38.86 27.77 -14.78
C ASN A 939 -37.35 27.96 -14.74
N ASP A 940 -36.85 28.98 -15.45
CA ASP A 940 -35.48 29.45 -15.36
C ASP A 940 -35.39 30.68 -14.46
N PHE A 941 -34.31 30.78 -13.69
CA PHE A 941 -34.03 31.93 -12.86
C PHE A 941 -32.53 32.23 -12.81
N VAL A 942 -32.19 33.48 -12.50
CA VAL A 942 -30.80 33.94 -12.39
C VAL A 942 -30.49 34.16 -10.93
N GLY A 943 -29.33 33.71 -10.47
CA GLY A 943 -28.88 33.93 -9.10
C GLY A 943 -28.84 35.43 -8.76
N ALA A 944 -29.38 35.80 -7.61
CA ALA A 944 -29.47 37.19 -7.17
C ALA A 944 -28.10 37.71 -6.66
N GLY A 945 -27.78 38.97 -6.98
CA GLY A 945 -26.57 39.62 -6.47
C GLY A 945 -26.70 40.01 -4.99
N GLY A 946 -25.69 39.67 -4.19
CA GLY A 946 -25.57 40.09 -2.79
C GLY A 946 -26.43 39.31 -1.78
N ALA A 947 -26.90 38.12 -2.12
CA ALA A 947 -27.51 37.20 -1.16
C ALA A 947 -27.34 35.74 -1.62
N ASN A 948 -26.87 34.87 -0.71
CA ASN A 948 -26.72 33.41 -0.90
C ASN A 948 -28.06 32.67 -1.08
N LYS A 949 -29.16 33.38 -1.41
CA LYS A 949 -30.52 32.84 -1.53
C LYS A 949 -31.28 33.50 -2.67
N THR A 950 -31.75 32.71 -3.64
CA THR A 950 -32.64 33.17 -4.71
C THR A 950 -34.03 32.55 -4.58
N THR A 951 -35.07 33.36 -4.70
CA THR A 951 -36.45 32.85 -4.71
C THR A 951 -36.93 32.63 -6.14
N VAL A 952 -37.27 31.38 -6.49
CA VAL A 952 -37.90 31.02 -7.76
C VAL A 952 -39.36 30.63 -7.51
N THR A 953 -40.25 31.04 -8.41
CA THR A 953 -41.67 30.72 -8.32
C THR A 953 -42.16 30.07 -9.60
N ALA A 954 -42.97 29.02 -9.49
CA ALA A 954 -43.59 28.34 -10.62
C ALA A 954 -45.12 28.26 -10.42
N PRO A 955 -45.93 28.51 -11.46
CA PRO A 955 -47.37 28.30 -11.39
C PRO A 955 -47.70 26.82 -11.33
N ILE A 956 -48.66 26.44 -10.49
CA ILE A 956 -49.13 25.07 -10.37
C ILE A 956 -50.52 24.96 -10.98
N PHE A 957 -50.71 24.00 -11.88
CA PHE A 957 -52.03 23.68 -12.43
C PHE A 957 -52.75 22.65 -11.53
N PRO A 958 -53.92 22.95 -10.94
CA PRO A 958 -54.60 21.97 -10.11
C PRO A 958 -55.49 21.00 -10.93
N PRO A 959 -55.77 19.77 -10.43
CA PRO A 959 -55.04 18.99 -9.44
C PRO A 959 -54.69 17.58 -9.97
N ALA A 960 -53.43 17.13 -9.82
CA ALA A 960 -53.08 15.72 -9.94
C ALA A 960 -52.49 15.22 -8.61
N VAL A 961 -52.91 14.01 -8.23
CA VAL A 961 -52.84 13.43 -6.87
C VAL A 961 -51.49 12.74 -6.62
N ALA A 962 -50.47 12.98 -7.44
CA ALA A 962 -49.16 12.34 -7.33
C ALA A 962 -48.21 13.19 -6.48
N LYS A 963 -47.40 12.55 -5.64
CA LYS A 963 -46.19 13.18 -5.10
C LYS A 963 -45.30 13.53 -6.29
N LYS A 964 -44.73 14.72 -6.31
CA LYS A 964 -43.80 15.21 -7.33
C LYS A 964 -42.44 15.41 -6.69
N PHE A 965 -41.39 15.11 -7.44
CA PHE A 965 -40.01 15.46 -7.09
C PHE A 965 -39.65 16.77 -7.77
N TYR A 966 -38.82 17.57 -7.11
CA TYR A 966 -38.32 18.84 -7.63
C TYR A 966 -36.81 18.88 -7.46
N ARG A 967 -36.11 19.45 -8.44
CA ARG A 967 -34.67 19.73 -8.35
C ARG A 967 -34.35 21.06 -8.99
N ILE A 968 -33.17 21.56 -8.70
CA ILE A 968 -32.59 22.70 -9.41
C ILE A 968 -31.36 22.23 -10.17
N ARG A 969 -31.19 22.72 -11.40
CA ARG A 969 -30.05 22.40 -12.27
C ARG A 969 -29.35 23.68 -12.69
N ASN A 970 -28.02 23.71 -12.60
CA ASN A 970 -27.22 24.77 -13.23
C ASN A 970 -27.28 24.60 -14.75
N LEU A 971 -27.58 25.66 -15.49
CA LEU A 971 -27.62 25.63 -16.96
C LEU A 971 -26.27 25.97 -17.59
N ASP A 972 -25.31 26.45 -16.81
CA ASP A 972 -23.99 26.86 -17.27
C ASP A 972 -22.90 25.79 -17.05
N ASP A 973 -23.21 24.70 -16.31
CA ASP A 973 -22.40 23.47 -16.23
C ASP A 973 -22.95 22.43 -17.22
N ASP A 974 -22.11 21.95 -18.14
CA ASP A 974 -22.45 20.96 -19.19
C ASP A 974 -22.53 19.52 -18.65
#